data_AF-A0A1M5JGQ8-F1
#
_entry.id   AF-A0A1M5JGQ8-F1
#
_cell.length_a   1.000
_cell.length_b   1.000
_cell.length_c   1.000
_cell.angle_alpha   90.00
_cell.angle_beta   90.00
_cell.angle_gamma   90.00
#
_symmetry.space_group_name_H-M   'P 1'
#
loop_
_entity.id
_entity.type
_entity.pdbx_description
1 polymer ?
#
loop_
_entity_poly.entity_id
_entity_poly.type
_entity_poly.pdbx_seq_one_letter_code
_entity_poly.pdbx_strand_id
1 'polypeptide(L)'
;MSGAWRKAGVLGLVLLALLVMVLYNLDQVWSASVDLTHHYALVYRLAEQWSVSGSDPSLGEMNYYPRLGHALAALMGAALDSPFLGMHVVALLCFGSLWAAVGALFASLQRNAALLASLTLALLLYVNFNWFGYQLHGSEVVGNYFFSQLMAQAMAVGALALGAACDVRGRPWHGVAVIVLAIPVVEATHLLPALELLGMLGVLLALRNLPPYPVRTSALVRALASLAVFGAAGAAALYHPAFAAMREIAQNDGRLPLAGLEARWALPLLAVLVLCIAAALLWDSVRARHNANAPSRAVEKYLGAYGVALGTLCLLQLGALLLGGGSSYAVKKYAFGLSSFVVIALALVIGRAAARWLPGQAGPWLCGAAMAALVPASFLFTADQRQMLDGSEMVALERRLVALQAAMPPPPAGKTDVIIDLPDQPMMVNYMFSIAVAHTPRLYGEDLLSKNKLDHAAHYNHIISARIGSRFKNRSCTQGSVGTLQYSDAACVTRSLAAASLCKGTFDFSSAGNVDPAMLTGFSAPEAYSRWTAERSVSFSCTVDKAPRALVLRAGAFLNDKLQQQRVEIALNGVKLGSELMQRPGEVETLRTVLPALSPTTIVTITLTMPDAVAPKALGMGDDGRLLGLNIHSIGFE
;
A
#
# COMPACT_ATOMS: atom_id res chain seq x y z
N MET A 1 -14.95 -45.06 -7.29
CA MET A 1 -14.02 -44.18 -6.53
C MET A 1 -14.72 -43.64 -5.30
N SER A 2 -14.16 -43.86 -4.11
CA SER A 2 -14.76 -43.44 -2.84
C SER A 2 -14.93 -41.91 -2.76
N GLY A 3 -15.85 -41.44 -1.91
CA GLY A 3 -16.09 -40.01 -1.71
C GLY A 3 -14.88 -39.22 -1.20
N ALA A 4 -13.88 -39.90 -0.62
CA ALA A 4 -12.63 -39.29 -0.16
C ALA A 4 -11.75 -38.81 -1.33
N TRP A 5 -11.55 -39.64 -2.36
CA TRP A 5 -10.73 -39.30 -3.54
C TRP A 5 -11.28 -38.08 -4.29
N ARG A 6 -12.61 -37.92 -4.33
CA ARG A 6 -13.24 -36.75 -4.96
C ARG A 6 -12.96 -35.47 -4.19
N LYS A 7 -13.00 -35.50 -2.86
CA LYS A 7 -12.68 -34.34 -2.01
C LYS A 7 -11.20 -33.97 -2.11
N ALA A 8 -10.33 -34.97 -2.09
CA ALA A 8 -8.90 -34.78 -2.29
C ALA A 8 -8.58 -34.14 -3.65
N GLY A 9 -9.25 -34.59 -4.72
CA GLY A 9 -9.10 -34.00 -6.05
C GLY A 9 -9.51 -32.53 -6.14
N VAL A 10 -10.65 -32.15 -5.56
CA VAL A 10 -11.09 -30.74 -5.53
C VAL A 10 -10.14 -29.87 -4.72
N LEU A 11 -9.71 -30.35 -3.54
CA LEU A 11 -8.71 -29.63 -2.74
C LEU A 11 -7.39 -29.46 -3.52
N GLY A 12 -6.94 -30.50 -4.20
CA GLY A 12 -5.76 -30.45 -5.06
C GLY A 12 -5.87 -29.40 -6.16
N LEU A 13 -7.03 -29.26 -6.81
CA LEU A 13 -7.27 -28.20 -7.81
C LEU A 13 -7.20 -26.80 -7.22
N VAL A 14 -7.78 -26.58 -6.04
CA VAL A 14 -7.73 -25.28 -5.35
C VAL A 14 -6.30 -24.94 -4.94
N LEU A 15 -5.56 -25.90 -4.37
CA LEU A 15 -4.15 -25.72 -4.00
C LEU A 15 -3.26 -25.45 -5.21
N LEU A 16 -3.50 -26.13 -6.33
CA LEU A 16 -2.79 -25.88 -7.58
C LEU A 16 -3.09 -24.47 -8.12
N ALA A 17 -4.36 -24.05 -8.10
CA ALA A 17 -4.75 -22.70 -8.52
C ALA A 17 -4.10 -21.62 -7.64
N LEU A 18 -4.03 -21.84 -6.31
CA LEU A 18 -3.31 -20.98 -5.38
C LEU A 18 -1.82 -20.90 -5.68
N LEU A 19 -1.17 -22.06 -5.90
CA LEU A 19 0.25 -22.11 -6.22
C LEU A 19 0.56 -21.36 -7.53
N VAL A 20 -0.22 -21.60 -8.59
CA VAL A 20 -0.06 -20.91 -9.87
C VAL A 20 -0.25 -19.41 -9.70
N MET A 21 -1.26 -18.98 -8.94
CA MET A 21 -1.51 -17.56 -8.66
C MET A 21 -0.35 -16.93 -7.88
N VAL A 22 0.20 -17.60 -6.87
CA VAL A 22 1.35 -17.10 -6.11
C VAL A 22 2.58 -16.97 -7.00
N LEU A 23 2.90 -18.00 -7.77
CA LEU A 23 4.08 -18.01 -8.65
C LEU A 23 3.98 -16.94 -9.75
N TYR A 24 2.79 -16.76 -10.35
CA TYR A 24 2.59 -15.77 -11.41
C TYR A 24 2.72 -14.33 -10.92
N ASN A 25 2.46 -14.08 -9.63
CA ASN A 25 2.43 -12.74 -9.05
C ASN A 25 3.55 -12.46 -8.06
N LEU A 26 4.57 -13.32 -8.01
CA LEU A 26 5.66 -13.21 -7.04
C LEU A 26 6.44 -11.90 -7.21
N ASP A 27 6.62 -11.46 -8.46
CA ASP A 27 7.33 -10.22 -8.79
C ASP A 27 6.43 -8.98 -8.85
N GLN A 28 5.12 -9.15 -8.68
CA GLN A 28 4.17 -8.05 -8.80
C GLN A 28 3.73 -7.55 -7.43
N VAL A 29 4.22 -6.38 -7.04
CA VAL A 29 3.79 -5.70 -5.81
C VAL A 29 2.99 -4.45 -6.19
N TRP A 30 1.73 -4.39 -5.78
CA TRP A 30 0.76 -3.35 -6.19
C TRP A 30 0.59 -2.22 -5.17
N SER A 31 1.57 -2.03 -4.29
CA SER A 31 1.56 -0.92 -3.34
C SER A 31 2.97 -0.37 -3.14
N ALA A 32 3.04 0.94 -2.96
CA ALA A 32 4.20 1.65 -2.42
C ALA A 32 3.70 2.64 -1.35
N SER A 33 2.90 2.15 -0.39
CA SER A 33 2.30 2.96 0.67
C SER A 33 3.13 3.01 1.95
N VAL A 34 2.70 3.91 2.85
CA VAL A 34 3.18 3.97 4.22
C VAL A 34 2.77 2.71 5.02
N ASP A 35 1.60 2.13 4.78
CA ASP A 35 1.22 0.90 5.49
C ASP A 35 2.07 -0.31 5.04
N LEU A 36 2.42 -0.43 3.75
CA LEU A 36 3.40 -1.44 3.28
C LEU A 36 4.70 -1.30 4.06
N THR A 37 5.16 -0.05 4.20
CA THR A 37 6.39 0.29 4.90
C THR A 37 6.35 -0.14 6.36
N HIS A 38 5.27 0.20 7.08
CA HIS A 38 5.13 -0.12 8.49
C HIS A 38 4.92 -1.62 8.75
N HIS A 39 4.15 -2.30 7.91
CA HIS A 39 3.99 -3.75 7.99
C HIS A 39 5.31 -4.47 7.72
N TYR A 40 6.05 -4.04 6.69
CA TYR A 40 7.39 -4.58 6.41
C TYR A 40 8.34 -4.37 7.59
N ALA A 41 8.39 -3.17 8.17
CA ALA A 41 9.26 -2.89 9.31
C ALA A 41 8.98 -3.81 10.51
N LEU A 42 7.71 -4.08 10.82
CA LEU A 42 7.33 -5.01 11.88
C LEU A 42 7.71 -6.46 11.55
N VAL A 43 7.49 -6.91 10.30
CA VAL A 43 7.90 -8.25 9.84
C VAL A 43 9.42 -8.41 9.93
N TYR A 44 10.16 -7.41 9.46
CA TYR A 44 11.63 -7.39 9.50
C TYR A 44 12.14 -7.47 10.94
N ARG A 45 11.57 -6.68 11.86
CA ARG A 45 11.95 -6.72 13.27
C ARG A 45 11.66 -8.07 13.93
N LEU A 46 10.52 -8.68 13.61
CA LEU A 46 10.17 -10.02 14.09
C LEU A 46 11.08 -11.10 13.49
N ALA A 47 11.57 -10.94 12.26
CA ALA A 47 12.53 -11.87 11.66
C ALA A 47 13.89 -11.83 12.38
N GLU A 48 14.30 -10.66 12.90
CA GLU A 48 15.54 -10.52 13.66
C GLU A 48 15.42 -11.05 15.10
N GLN A 49 14.32 -10.71 15.79
CA GLN A 49 14.22 -10.84 17.25
C GLN A 49 13.17 -11.86 17.72
N TRP A 50 12.30 -12.35 16.82
CA TRP A 50 11.13 -13.18 17.10
C TRP A 50 10.10 -12.59 18.10
N SER A 51 10.41 -11.44 18.66
CA SER A 51 9.59 -10.68 19.59
C SER A 51 9.96 -9.21 19.50
N VAL A 52 8.98 -8.33 19.70
CA VAL A 52 9.21 -6.90 19.87
C VAL A 52 8.96 -6.60 21.35
N SER A 53 10.03 -6.43 22.12
CA SER A 53 9.99 -6.07 23.53
C SER A 53 10.36 -4.59 23.71
N GLY A 54 9.54 -3.84 24.45
CA GLY A 54 9.75 -2.39 24.62
C GLY A 54 9.19 -1.55 23.47
N SER A 55 9.43 -0.24 23.53
CA SER A 55 9.04 0.71 22.48
C SER A 55 10.18 0.88 21.47
N ASP A 56 10.14 0.14 20.37
CA ASP A 56 11.05 0.37 19.25
C ASP A 56 10.67 1.70 18.56
N PRO A 57 11.54 2.73 18.56
CA PRO A 57 11.21 4.03 17.99
C PRO A 57 11.06 4.00 16.46
N SER A 58 11.53 2.95 15.76
CA SER A 58 11.34 2.79 14.31
C SER A 58 9.96 2.21 13.94
N LEU A 59 9.27 1.59 14.89
CA LEU A 59 7.96 0.96 14.65
C LEU A 59 6.78 1.89 14.93
N GLY A 60 6.92 2.90 15.80
CA GLY A 60 5.83 3.79 16.19
C GLY A 60 4.64 3.00 16.73
N GLU A 61 3.45 3.17 16.14
CA GLU A 61 2.25 2.46 16.59
C GLU A 61 2.29 0.94 16.30
N MET A 62 3.19 0.49 15.40
CA MET A 62 3.38 -0.95 15.14
C MET A 62 3.92 -1.73 16.34
N ASN A 63 4.42 -1.04 17.38
CA ASN A 63 4.82 -1.68 18.65
C ASN A 63 3.65 -2.43 19.32
N TYR A 64 2.42 -1.92 19.17
CA TYR A 64 1.21 -2.43 19.83
C TYR A 64 0.25 -3.13 18.87
N TYR A 65 0.63 -3.24 17.60
CA TYR A 65 -0.20 -3.83 16.56
C TYR A 65 -0.29 -5.36 16.72
N PRO A 66 -1.44 -6.01 16.40
CA PRO A 66 -1.56 -7.46 16.45
C PRO A 66 -0.49 -8.19 15.62
N ARG A 67 0.15 -9.20 16.22
CA ARG A 67 1.44 -9.72 15.73
C ARG A 67 1.33 -11.02 14.94
N LEU A 68 0.24 -11.78 15.03
CA LEU A 68 0.18 -13.15 14.49
C LEU A 68 0.45 -13.18 12.99
N GLY A 69 -0.16 -12.27 12.21
CA GLY A 69 0.06 -12.21 10.77
C GLY A 69 1.50 -11.84 10.40
N HIS A 70 2.09 -10.89 11.12
CA HIS A 70 3.47 -10.46 10.92
C HIS A 70 4.48 -11.55 11.31
N ALA A 71 4.22 -12.29 12.38
CA ALA A 71 5.05 -13.42 12.81
C ALA A 71 5.04 -14.55 11.77
N LEU A 72 3.89 -14.83 11.16
CA LEU A 72 3.78 -15.81 10.08
C LEU A 72 4.50 -15.35 8.81
N ALA A 73 4.42 -14.05 8.47
CA ALA A 73 5.21 -13.45 7.41
C ALA A 73 6.73 -13.51 7.69
N ALA A 74 7.15 -13.25 8.92
CA ALA A 74 8.56 -13.34 9.34
C ALA A 74 9.06 -14.78 9.27
N LEU A 75 8.25 -15.75 9.70
CA LEU A 75 8.57 -17.18 9.57
C LEU A 75 8.71 -17.61 8.11
N MET A 76 7.80 -17.17 7.24
CA MET A 76 7.91 -17.40 5.80
C MET A 76 9.16 -16.70 5.23
N GLY A 77 9.46 -15.49 5.69
CA GLY A 77 10.63 -14.74 5.26
C GLY A 77 11.95 -15.40 5.66
N ALA A 78 12.01 -15.99 6.85
CA ALA A 78 13.15 -16.80 7.28
C ALA A 78 13.35 -18.04 6.39
N ALA A 79 12.26 -18.68 5.95
CA ALA A 79 12.33 -19.82 5.03
C ALA A 79 12.76 -19.42 3.60
N LEU A 80 12.51 -18.17 3.20
CA LEU A 80 12.80 -17.64 1.86
C LEU A 80 14.03 -16.71 1.81
N ASP A 81 14.72 -16.53 2.94
CA ASP A 81 15.84 -15.61 3.10
C ASP A 81 15.51 -14.17 2.63
N SER A 82 14.32 -13.70 3.02
CA SER A 82 13.81 -12.35 2.75
C SER A 82 12.50 -12.09 3.51
N PRO A 83 12.52 -11.27 4.58
CA PRO A 83 11.31 -10.76 5.24
C PRO A 83 10.30 -10.14 4.28
N PHE A 84 10.76 -9.36 3.29
CA PHE A 84 9.89 -8.75 2.28
C PHE A 84 9.14 -9.81 1.45
N LEU A 85 9.86 -10.80 0.91
CA LEU A 85 9.29 -11.88 0.12
C LEU A 85 8.33 -12.74 0.97
N GLY A 86 8.71 -13.00 2.22
CA GLY A 86 7.86 -13.72 3.17
C GLY A 86 6.50 -13.06 3.37
N MET A 87 6.50 -11.74 3.60
CA MET A 87 5.28 -10.95 3.72
C MET A 87 4.45 -10.98 2.44
N HIS A 88 5.09 -10.79 1.27
CA HIS A 88 4.40 -10.80 -0.03
C HIS A 88 3.75 -12.16 -0.33
N VAL A 89 4.47 -13.27 -0.13
CA VAL A 89 3.93 -14.62 -0.32
C VAL A 89 2.76 -14.88 0.60
N VAL A 90 2.84 -14.49 1.88
CA VAL A 90 1.71 -14.64 2.82
C VAL A 90 0.51 -13.79 2.37
N ALA A 91 0.73 -12.56 1.88
CA ALA A 91 -0.33 -11.71 1.35
C ALA A 91 -1.05 -12.38 0.15
N LEU A 92 -0.30 -12.93 -0.80
CA LEU A 92 -0.84 -13.65 -1.96
C LEU A 92 -1.62 -14.90 -1.53
N LEU A 93 -1.07 -15.69 -0.60
CA LEU A 93 -1.76 -16.87 -0.05
C LEU A 93 -3.06 -16.49 0.64
N CYS A 94 -3.09 -15.39 1.40
CA CYS A 94 -4.29 -14.89 2.07
C CYS A 94 -5.34 -14.42 1.07
N PHE A 95 -4.93 -13.67 0.04
CA PHE A 95 -5.81 -13.24 -1.05
C PHE A 95 -6.53 -14.44 -1.67
N GLY A 96 -5.77 -15.43 -2.14
CA GLY A 96 -6.36 -16.59 -2.79
C GLY A 96 -7.18 -17.45 -1.83
N SER A 97 -6.72 -17.61 -0.58
CA SER A 97 -7.42 -18.40 0.44
C SER A 97 -8.77 -17.80 0.81
N LEU A 98 -8.90 -16.46 0.78
CA LEU A 98 -10.16 -15.77 0.99
C LEU A 98 -11.20 -16.20 -0.04
N TRP A 99 -10.86 -16.15 -1.33
CA TRP A 99 -11.77 -16.51 -2.41
C TRP A 99 -11.99 -18.03 -2.52
N ALA A 100 -10.99 -18.83 -2.17
CA ALA A 100 -11.16 -20.26 -1.96
C ALA A 100 -12.17 -20.57 -0.83
N ALA A 101 -12.15 -19.80 0.27
CA ALA A 101 -13.11 -19.92 1.36
C ALA A 101 -14.53 -19.52 0.94
N VAL A 102 -14.69 -18.49 0.09
CA VAL A 102 -15.99 -18.18 -0.54
C VAL A 102 -16.47 -19.36 -1.41
N GLY A 103 -15.59 -19.95 -2.21
CA GLY A 103 -15.89 -21.17 -2.97
C GLY A 103 -16.32 -22.32 -2.05
N ALA A 104 -15.61 -22.56 -0.95
CA ALA A 104 -15.95 -23.58 0.05
C ALA A 104 -17.28 -23.29 0.77
N LEU A 105 -17.62 -22.01 0.97
CA LEU A 105 -18.94 -21.60 1.47
C LEU A 105 -20.03 -22.00 0.47
N PHE A 106 -19.86 -21.72 -0.83
CA PHE A 106 -20.80 -22.16 -1.88
C PHE A 106 -20.85 -23.69 -2.03
N ALA A 107 -19.77 -24.42 -1.74
CA ALA A 107 -19.77 -25.88 -1.72
C ALA A 107 -20.76 -26.49 -0.70
N SER A 108 -21.25 -25.69 0.26
CA SER A 108 -22.29 -26.07 1.21
C SER A 108 -23.72 -25.99 0.62
N LEU A 109 -23.87 -25.49 -0.61
CA LEU A 109 -25.12 -25.51 -1.38
C LEU A 109 -25.32 -26.85 -2.10
N GLN A 110 -26.51 -27.04 -2.69
CA GLN A 110 -26.71 -28.08 -3.70
C GLN A 110 -25.80 -27.84 -4.90
N ARG A 111 -25.35 -28.90 -5.59
CA ARG A 111 -24.25 -28.81 -6.56
C ARG A 111 -24.52 -27.85 -7.72
N ASN A 112 -25.73 -27.84 -8.27
CA ASN A 112 -26.11 -26.89 -9.32
C ASN A 112 -26.05 -25.45 -8.82
N ALA A 113 -26.56 -25.20 -7.61
CA ALA A 113 -26.53 -23.87 -7.01
C ALA A 113 -25.09 -23.44 -6.69
N ALA A 114 -24.24 -24.35 -6.20
CA ALA A 114 -22.82 -24.09 -5.97
C ALA A 114 -22.09 -23.71 -7.27
N LEU A 115 -22.26 -24.52 -8.32
CA LEU A 115 -21.67 -24.28 -9.64
C LEU A 115 -22.12 -22.92 -10.20
N LEU A 116 -23.44 -22.69 -10.25
CA LEU A 116 -23.98 -21.46 -10.81
C LEU A 116 -23.61 -20.24 -9.97
N ALA A 117 -23.60 -20.33 -8.63
CA ALA A 117 -23.15 -19.23 -7.78
C ALA A 117 -21.67 -18.91 -8.00
N SER A 118 -20.79 -19.92 -8.14
CA SER A 118 -19.39 -19.71 -8.49
C SER A 118 -19.22 -19.05 -9.86
N LEU A 119 -19.93 -19.52 -10.89
CA LEU A 119 -19.87 -18.91 -12.22
C LEU A 119 -20.42 -17.48 -12.24
N THR A 120 -21.54 -17.25 -11.57
CA THR A 120 -22.11 -15.89 -11.43
C THR A 120 -21.16 -14.99 -10.65
N LEU A 121 -20.48 -15.48 -9.60
CA LEU A 121 -19.50 -14.70 -8.88
C LEU A 121 -18.35 -14.29 -9.79
N ALA A 122 -17.75 -15.23 -10.54
CA ALA A 122 -16.69 -14.89 -11.50
C ALA A 122 -17.13 -13.83 -12.52
N LEU A 123 -18.37 -13.93 -13.03
CA LEU A 123 -18.95 -12.93 -13.93
C LEU A 123 -19.13 -11.56 -13.24
N LEU A 124 -19.64 -11.53 -12.01
CA LEU A 124 -19.83 -10.29 -11.27
C LEU A 124 -18.50 -9.62 -10.91
N LEU A 125 -17.44 -10.40 -10.64
CA LEU A 125 -16.09 -9.86 -10.46
C LEU A 125 -15.60 -9.22 -11.75
N TYR A 126 -15.71 -9.91 -12.89
CA TYR A 126 -15.40 -9.35 -14.21
C TYR A 126 -16.19 -8.06 -14.49
N VAL A 127 -17.49 -8.04 -14.18
CA VAL A 127 -18.34 -6.87 -14.37
C VAL A 127 -17.90 -5.71 -13.46
N ASN A 128 -17.60 -6.00 -12.19
CA ASN A 128 -17.10 -5.00 -11.26
C ASN A 128 -15.80 -4.36 -11.79
N PHE A 129 -14.84 -5.17 -12.21
CA PHE A 129 -13.56 -4.71 -12.74
C PHE A 129 -13.70 -3.73 -13.91
N ASN A 130 -14.55 -4.05 -14.88
CA ASN A 130 -14.65 -3.29 -16.13
C ASN A 130 -15.57 -2.06 -16.05
N TRP A 131 -16.59 -2.07 -15.19
CA TRP A 131 -17.63 -1.02 -15.19
C TRP A 131 -17.76 -0.23 -13.89
N PHE A 132 -17.54 -0.84 -12.73
CA PHE A 132 -17.84 -0.19 -11.45
C PHE A 132 -16.61 0.21 -10.65
N GLY A 133 -15.56 -0.61 -10.69
CA GLY A 133 -14.32 -0.38 -9.95
C GLY A 133 -14.47 -0.40 -8.43
N TYR A 134 -15.54 -1.00 -7.88
CA TYR A 134 -15.67 -1.08 -6.42
C TYR A 134 -14.54 -1.91 -5.84
N GLN A 135 -13.98 -1.44 -4.72
CA GLN A 135 -12.94 -2.16 -4.00
C GLN A 135 -13.56 -3.34 -3.25
N LEU A 136 -13.07 -4.53 -3.57
CA LEU A 136 -13.51 -5.79 -2.98
C LEU A 136 -12.39 -6.34 -2.08
N HIS A 137 -12.64 -7.46 -1.42
CA HIS A 137 -11.59 -8.20 -0.73
C HIS A 137 -10.50 -8.60 -1.71
N GLY A 138 -9.25 -8.44 -1.28
CA GLY A 138 -8.06 -8.47 -2.12
C GLY A 138 -7.57 -7.05 -2.49
N SER A 139 -8.47 -6.07 -2.65
CA SER A 139 -8.06 -4.68 -2.92
C SER A 139 -7.35 -4.04 -1.72
N GLU A 140 -7.43 -4.63 -0.52
CA GLU A 140 -6.68 -4.20 0.67
C GLU A 140 -5.17 -4.12 0.41
N VAL A 141 -4.61 -5.02 -0.40
CA VAL A 141 -3.17 -5.06 -0.71
C VAL A 141 -2.78 -4.24 -1.95
N VAL A 142 -3.74 -3.58 -2.58
CA VAL A 142 -3.54 -2.73 -3.77
C VAL A 142 -3.62 -1.27 -3.35
N GLY A 143 -2.58 -0.51 -3.68
CA GLY A 143 -2.45 0.88 -3.28
C GLY A 143 -2.10 1.03 -1.80
N ASN A 144 -2.95 0.61 -0.87
CA ASN A 144 -2.79 0.87 0.56
C ASN A 144 -2.02 -0.21 1.34
N TYR A 145 -2.10 -1.49 0.99
CA TYR A 145 -1.39 -2.57 1.71
C TYR A 145 -1.86 -2.86 3.15
N PHE A 146 -3.17 -3.03 3.38
CA PHE A 146 -3.71 -3.53 4.65
C PHE A 146 -3.52 -5.05 4.80
N PHE A 147 -2.26 -5.48 4.82
CA PHE A 147 -1.82 -6.87 4.86
C PHE A 147 -2.52 -7.71 5.96
N SER A 148 -2.43 -7.23 7.19
CA SER A 148 -2.99 -7.92 8.36
C SER A 148 -4.52 -7.97 8.33
N GLN A 149 -5.18 -6.92 7.81
CA GLN A 149 -6.62 -6.91 7.59
C GLN A 149 -7.03 -7.99 6.58
N LEU A 150 -6.36 -8.09 5.42
CA LEU A 150 -6.64 -9.12 4.42
C LEU A 150 -6.48 -10.53 5.00
N MET A 151 -5.41 -10.77 5.76
CA MET A 151 -5.15 -12.06 6.38
C MET A 151 -6.24 -12.44 7.40
N ALA A 152 -6.60 -11.52 8.29
CA ALA A 152 -7.67 -11.70 9.26
C ALA A 152 -9.03 -11.93 8.57
N GLN A 153 -9.25 -11.24 7.44
CA GLN A 153 -10.44 -11.42 6.62
C GLN A 153 -10.53 -12.81 5.98
N ALA A 154 -9.41 -13.32 5.44
CA ALA A 154 -9.34 -14.67 4.89
C ALA A 154 -9.67 -15.72 5.96
N MET A 155 -9.16 -15.53 7.19
CA MET A 155 -9.49 -16.38 8.34
C MET A 155 -10.96 -16.29 8.73
N ALA A 156 -11.53 -15.08 8.77
CA ALA A 156 -12.93 -14.86 9.10
C ALA A 156 -13.85 -15.57 8.09
N VAL A 157 -13.67 -15.34 6.79
CA VAL A 157 -14.44 -16.01 5.72
C VAL A 157 -14.23 -17.53 5.75
N GLY A 158 -13.03 -18.00 6.08
CA GLY A 158 -12.75 -19.42 6.35
C GLY A 158 -13.61 -19.98 7.50
N ALA A 159 -13.72 -19.25 8.61
CA ALA A 159 -14.55 -19.64 9.74
C ALA A 159 -16.05 -19.67 9.37
N LEU A 160 -16.53 -18.73 8.55
CA LEU A 160 -17.88 -18.75 7.98
C LEU A 160 -18.13 -20.02 7.16
N ALA A 161 -17.22 -20.36 6.25
CA ALA A 161 -17.32 -21.54 5.39
C ALA A 161 -17.33 -22.85 6.20
N LEU A 162 -16.44 -22.98 7.19
CA LEU A 162 -16.39 -24.12 8.09
C LEU A 162 -17.64 -24.21 8.97
N GLY A 163 -18.11 -23.08 9.50
CA GLY A 163 -19.33 -23.00 10.30
C GLY A 163 -20.58 -23.44 9.52
N ALA A 164 -20.72 -22.95 8.27
CA ALA A 164 -21.79 -23.38 7.36
C ALA A 164 -21.70 -24.87 7.04
N ALA A 165 -20.50 -25.39 6.78
CA ALA A 165 -20.30 -26.81 6.50
C ALA A 165 -20.61 -27.71 7.72
N CYS A 166 -20.36 -27.25 8.95
CA CYS A 166 -20.80 -27.95 10.17
C CYS A 166 -22.33 -27.98 10.28
N ASP A 167 -22.99 -26.88 9.95
CA ASP A 167 -24.45 -26.74 10.00
C ASP A 167 -25.16 -27.65 8.98
N VAL A 168 -24.65 -27.72 7.75
CA VAL A 168 -25.14 -28.66 6.72
C VAL A 168 -25.02 -30.12 7.16
N ARG A 169 -24.04 -30.45 8.01
CA ARG A 169 -23.87 -31.81 8.59
C ARG A 169 -24.75 -32.05 9.82
N GLY A 170 -25.69 -31.16 10.13
CA GLY A 170 -26.54 -31.28 11.31
C GLY A 170 -25.81 -31.03 12.63
N ARG A 171 -24.64 -30.36 12.60
CA ARG A 171 -23.83 -30.05 13.78
C ARG A 171 -23.75 -28.53 14.02
N PRO A 172 -24.89 -27.85 14.27
CA PRO A 172 -24.95 -26.39 14.33
C PRO A 172 -24.07 -25.82 15.45
N TRP A 173 -23.94 -26.52 16.59
CA TRP A 173 -23.10 -26.09 17.72
C TRP A 173 -21.61 -26.13 17.43
N HIS A 174 -21.17 -27.07 16.58
CA HIS A 174 -19.78 -27.08 16.14
C HIS A 174 -19.48 -25.85 15.28
N GLY A 175 -20.44 -25.41 14.46
CA GLY A 175 -20.26 -24.18 13.70
C GLY A 175 -20.16 -22.93 14.56
N VAL A 176 -20.92 -22.84 15.66
CA VAL A 176 -20.75 -21.76 16.65
C VAL A 176 -19.39 -21.85 17.35
N ALA A 177 -18.97 -23.05 17.74
CA ALA A 177 -17.65 -23.26 18.35
C ALA A 177 -16.51 -22.86 17.41
N VAL A 178 -16.62 -23.12 16.10
CA VAL A 178 -15.66 -22.65 15.09
C VAL A 178 -15.56 -21.13 15.11
N ILE A 179 -16.67 -20.39 15.14
CA ILE A 179 -16.65 -18.92 15.21
C ILE A 179 -15.99 -18.45 16.52
N VAL A 180 -16.36 -19.04 17.66
CA VAL A 180 -15.78 -18.69 18.97
C VAL A 180 -14.27 -18.90 19.00
N LEU A 181 -13.79 -20.03 18.47
CA LEU A 181 -12.35 -20.35 18.42
C LEU A 181 -11.59 -19.47 17.41
N ALA A 182 -12.26 -19.02 16.35
CA ALA A 182 -11.64 -18.16 15.33
C ALA A 182 -11.42 -16.72 15.84
N ILE A 183 -12.32 -16.17 16.66
CA ILE A 183 -12.24 -14.78 17.15
C ILE A 183 -10.87 -14.41 17.73
N PRO A 184 -10.29 -15.12 18.72
CA PRO A 184 -9.00 -14.73 19.30
C PRO A 184 -7.83 -14.85 18.30
N VAL A 185 -7.90 -15.80 17.36
CA VAL A 185 -6.88 -15.96 16.31
C VAL A 185 -6.95 -14.81 15.31
N VAL A 186 -8.17 -14.44 14.91
CA VAL A 186 -8.42 -13.29 14.02
C VAL A 186 -8.03 -12.00 14.73
N GLU A 187 -8.37 -11.82 16.01
CA GLU A 187 -7.99 -10.67 16.83
C GLU A 187 -6.46 -10.50 16.92
N ALA A 188 -5.74 -11.61 17.15
CA ALA A 188 -4.28 -11.62 17.18
C ALA A 188 -3.65 -11.27 15.81
N THR A 189 -4.43 -11.28 14.74
CA THR A 189 -4.03 -10.89 13.38
C THR A 189 -4.46 -9.46 13.03
N HIS A 190 -5.73 -9.12 13.24
CA HIS A 190 -6.29 -7.79 13.05
C HIS A 190 -7.64 -7.64 13.77
N LEU A 191 -7.87 -6.47 14.35
CA LEU A 191 -9.03 -6.20 15.20
C LEU A 191 -10.36 -6.08 14.44
N LEU A 192 -10.37 -5.46 13.25
CA LEU A 192 -11.60 -5.21 12.48
C LEU A 192 -12.37 -6.51 12.13
N PRO A 193 -11.79 -7.51 11.43
CA PRO A 193 -12.50 -8.76 11.16
C PRO A 193 -12.85 -9.57 12.42
N ALA A 194 -12.13 -9.38 13.53
CA ALA A 194 -12.46 -10.00 14.80
C ALA A 194 -13.78 -9.44 15.37
N LEU A 195 -13.99 -8.13 15.30
CA LEU A 195 -15.28 -7.52 15.66
C LEU A 195 -16.40 -7.99 14.75
N GLU A 196 -16.14 -8.15 13.46
CA GLU A 196 -17.13 -8.68 12.51
C GLU A 196 -17.56 -10.11 12.88
N LEU A 197 -16.61 -10.99 13.23
CA LEU A 197 -16.92 -12.33 13.74
C LEU A 197 -17.66 -12.31 15.07
N LEU A 198 -17.31 -11.40 15.97
CA LEU A 198 -17.97 -11.26 17.27
C LEU A 198 -19.41 -10.74 17.13
N GLY A 199 -19.64 -9.74 16.28
CA GLY A 199 -20.97 -9.26 15.92
C GLY A 199 -21.80 -10.36 15.25
N MET A 200 -21.18 -11.11 14.35
CA MET A 200 -21.80 -12.26 13.69
C MET A 200 -22.19 -13.35 14.70
N LEU A 201 -21.33 -13.65 15.69
CA LEU A 201 -21.63 -14.58 16.77
C LEU A 201 -22.88 -14.14 17.54
N GLY A 202 -22.99 -12.85 17.86
CA GLY A 202 -24.18 -12.26 18.46
C GLY A 202 -25.46 -12.54 17.67
N VAL A 203 -25.43 -12.34 16.34
CA VAL A 203 -26.56 -12.64 15.43
C VAL A 203 -26.86 -14.14 15.40
N LEU A 204 -25.85 -15.01 15.31
CA LEU A 204 -26.03 -16.46 15.29
C LEU A 204 -26.68 -16.98 16.57
N LEU A 205 -26.30 -16.43 17.73
CA LEU A 205 -26.92 -16.74 19.01
C LEU A 205 -28.36 -16.22 19.07
N ALA A 206 -28.63 -15.01 18.57
CA ALA A 206 -29.98 -14.45 18.52
C ALA A 206 -30.92 -15.30 17.64
N LEU A 207 -30.46 -15.76 16.47
CA LEU A 207 -31.22 -16.64 15.57
C LEU A 207 -31.55 -18.01 16.17
N ARG A 208 -30.88 -18.43 17.23
CA ARG A 208 -31.21 -19.66 17.97
C ARG A 208 -32.29 -19.44 19.02
N ASN A 209 -32.57 -18.19 19.37
CA ASN A 209 -33.64 -17.85 20.30
C ASN A 209 -35.01 -17.89 19.64
N LEU A 210 -35.06 -17.96 18.31
CA LEU A 210 -36.29 -18.10 17.53
C LEU A 210 -36.81 -19.55 17.61
N PRO A 211 -38.14 -19.76 17.68
CA PRO A 211 -38.77 -21.07 17.58
C PRO A 211 -38.31 -21.83 16.31
N PRO A 212 -38.22 -23.17 16.32
CA PRO A 212 -38.89 -24.10 17.23
C PRO A 212 -37.98 -24.75 18.29
N TYR A 213 -36.78 -24.22 18.58
CA TYR A 213 -35.85 -24.86 19.52
C TYR A 213 -36.50 -25.05 20.92
N PRO A 214 -36.78 -26.29 21.36
CA PRO A 214 -37.32 -26.55 22.68
C PRO A 214 -36.15 -26.49 23.65
N VAL A 215 -35.93 -25.33 24.28
CA VAL A 215 -34.87 -25.17 25.27
C VAL A 215 -35.50 -24.78 26.59
N ARG A 216 -35.14 -25.51 27.66
CA ARG A 216 -35.61 -25.32 29.04
C ARG A 216 -35.31 -23.93 29.63
N THR A 217 -34.39 -23.17 29.03
CA THR A 217 -34.03 -21.82 29.49
C THR A 217 -35.06 -20.78 29.02
N SER A 218 -35.28 -19.73 29.80
CA SER A 218 -36.20 -18.66 29.41
C SER A 218 -35.65 -17.88 28.21
N ALA A 219 -36.53 -17.40 27.33
CA ALA A 219 -36.15 -16.58 26.18
C ALA A 219 -35.37 -15.32 26.59
N LEU A 220 -35.69 -14.76 27.76
CA LEU A 220 -35.02 -13.60 28.35
C LEU A 220 -33.53 -13.87 28.64
N VAL A 221 -33.19 -15.00 29.27
CA VAL A 221 -31.79 -15.35 29.58
C VAL A 221 -30.96 -15.43 28.30
N ARG A 222 -31.53 -15.98 27.23
CA ARG A 222 -30.81 -16.08 25.96
C ARG A 222 -30.70 -14.75 25.22
N ALA A 223 -31.71 -13.90 25.28
CA ALA A 223 -31.64 -12.54 24.74
C ALA A 223 -30.58 -11.71 25.47
N LEU A 224 -30.52 -11.81 26.80
CA LEU A 224 -29.49 -11.18 27.62
C LEU A 224 -28.10 -11.72 27.30
N ALA A 225 -27.93 -13.02 27.07
CA ALA A 225 -26.64 -13.58 26.64
C ALA A 225 -26.19 -13.06 25.26
N SER A 226 -27.09 -12.99 24.28
CA SER A 226 -26.79 -12.38 22.98
C SER A 226 -26.43 -10.90 23.11
N LEU A 227 -27.18 -10.15 23.91
CA LEU A 227 -26.93 -8.74 24.18
C LEU A 227 -25.60 -8.54 24.93
N ALA A 228 -25.24 -9.44 25.84
CA ALA A 228 -23.98 -9.41 26.56
C ALA A 228 -22.79 -9.64 25.63
N VAL A 229 -22.90 -10.51 24.61
CA VAL A 229 -21.86 -10.68 23.59
C VAL A 229 -21.69 -9.41 22.75
N PHE A 230 -22.79 -8.77 22.31
CA PHE A 230 -22.72 -7.47 21.64
C PHE A 230 -22.15 -6.36 22.54
N GLY A 231 -22.55 -6.34 23.82
CA GLY A 231 -22.05 -5.41 24.82
C GLY A 231 -20.57 -5.60 25.10
N ALA A 232 -20.09 -6.85 25.18
CA ALA A 232 -18.68 -7.18 25.31
C ALA A 232 -17.87 -6.77 24.07
N ALA A 233 -18.43 -6.94 22.86
CA ALA A 233 -17.82 -6.45 21.62
C ALA A 233 -17.65 -4.93 21.62
N GLY A 234 -18.72 -4.21 21.99
CA GLY A 234 -18.70 -2.75 22.12
C GLY A 234 -17.72 -2.29 23.20
N ALA A 235 -17.70 -2.96 24.35
CA ALA A 235 -16.76 -2.65 25.43
C ALA A 235 -15.30 -2.91 25.03
N ALA A 236 -15.01 -4.03 24.35
CA ALA A 236 -13.68 -4.32 23.83
C ALA A 236 -13.23 -3.24 22.83
N ALA A 237 -14.11 -2.85 21.91
CA ALA A 237 -13.82 -1.78 20.94
C ALA A 237 -13.56 -0.41 21.60
N LEU A 238 -14.14 -0.15 22.78
CA LEU A 238 -13.99 1.12 23.49
C LEU A 238 -12.80 1.15 24.47
N TYR A 239 -12.49 0.03 25.12
CA TYR A 239 -11.57 0.00 26.26
C TYR A 239 -10.31 -0.84 26.06
N HIS A 240 -10.23 -1.67 25.01
CA HIS A 240 -9.02 -2.48 24.80
C HIS A 240 -7.87 -1.59 24.32
N PRO A 241 -6.65 -1.73 24.87
CA PRO A 241 -5.49 -0.91 24.51
C PRO A 241 -5.17 -0.94 23.01
N ALA A 242 -5.30 -2.10 22.36
CA ALA A 242 -5.04 -2.20 20.93
C ALA A 242 -6.10 -1.45 20.09
N PHE A 243 -7.34 -1.37 20.56
CA PHE A 243 -8.37 -0.56 19.92
C PHE A 243 -8.13 0.94 20.13
N ALA A 244 -7.67 1.33 21.32
CA ALA A 244 -7.26 2.71 21.60
C ALA A 244 -6.10 3.16 20.70
N ALA A 245 -5.07 2.33 20.55
CA ALA A 245 -3.96 2.57 19.62
C ALA A 245 -4.44 2.63 18.16
N MET A 246 -5.32 1.71 17.73
CA MET A 246 -5.89 1.75 16.38
C MET A 246 -6.75 2.99 16.13
N ARG A 247 -7.45 3.50 17.16
CA ARG A 247 -8.19 4.76 17.07
C ARG A 247 -7.25 5.94 16.86
N GLU A 248 -6.12 6.00 17.58
CA GLU A 248 -5.08 7.03 17.41
C GLU A 248 -4.45 6.96 16.01
N ILE A 249 -4.07 5.76 15.54
CA ILE A 249 -3.58 5.55 14.16
C ILE A 249 -4.60 6.04 13.14
N ALA A 250 -5.88 5.74 13.35
CA ALA A 250 -6.92 6.09 12.42
C ALA A 250 -7.21 7.60 12.39
N GLN A 251 -6.83 8.38 13.42
CA GLN A 251 -6.98 9.84 13.46
C GLN A 251 -6.04 10.57 12.50
N ASN A 252 -4.95 9.93 12.05
CA ASN A 252 -4.04 10.49 11.05
C ASN A 252 -4.66 10.58 9.63
N ASP A 253 -5.98 10.35 9.51
CA ASP A 253 -6.83 10.51 8.32
C ASP A 253 -6.09 10.23 7.00
N GLY A 254 -5.64 8.98 6.86
CA GLY A 254 -5.01 8.50 5.64
C GLY A 254 -5.91 8.66 4.41
N ARG A 255 -5.30 8.76 3.22
CA ARG A 255 -6.04 8.85 1.96
C ARG A 255 -6.43 7.46 1.45
N LEU A 256 -7.68 7.07 1.69
CA LEU A 256 -8.29 5.87 1.09
C LEU A 256 -9.35 6.28 0.03
N PRO A 257 -8.96 6.44 -1.25
CA PRO A 257 -9.93 6.72 -2.31
C PRO A 257 -10.76 5.46 -2.57
N LEU A 258 -12.09 5.60 -2.63
CA LEU A 258 -13.01 4.50 -2.89
C LEU A 258 -13.80 4.85 -4.16
N ALA A 259 -13.45 4.20 -5.28
CA ALA A 259 -14.16 4.43 -6.54
C ALA A 259 -15.66 4.16 -6.38
N GLY A 260 -16.49 5.11 -6.84
CA GLY A 260 -17.94 5.05 -6.71
C GLY A 260 -18.49 5.28 -5.29
N LEU A 261 -17.65 5.46 -4.27
CA LEU A 261 -18.06 5.65 -2.87
C LEU A 261 -17.46 6.91 -2.23
N GLU A 262 -17.02 7.88 -3.03
CA GLU A 262 -16.42 9.14 -2.53
C GLU A 262 -17.46 10.07 -1.89
N ALA A 263 -18.73 9.97 -2.30
CA ALA A 263 -19.80 10.78 -1.73
C ALA A 263 -20.04 10.39 -0.26
N ARG A 264 -20.18 11.39 0.62
CA ARG A 264 -20.32 11.21 2.08
C ARG A 264 -21.48 10.27 2.49
N TRP A 265 -22.50 10.16 1.65
CA TRP A 265 -23.68 9.32 1.89
C TRP A 265 -23.61 7.93 1.25
N ALA A 266 -22.66 7.69 0.33
CA ALA A 266 -22.60 6.44 -0.44
C ALA A 266 -22.27 5.24 0.45
N LEU A 267 -21.29 5.37 1.35
CA LEU A 267 -20.91 4.30 2.25
C LEU A 267 -21.99 3.96 3.31
N PRO A 268 -22.64 4.94 3.97
CA PRO A 268 -23.82 4.66 4.80
C PRO A 268 -24.94 3.96 4.04
N LEU A 269 -25.24 4.39 2.80
CA LEU A 269 -26.26 3.77 1.97
C LEU A 269 -25.90 2.31 1.62
N LEU A 270 -24.63 2.06 1.29
CA LEU A 270 -24.13 0.72 1.05
C LEU A 270 -24.26 -0.16 2.30
N ALA A 271 -23.96 0.37 3.48
CA ALA A 271 -24.15 -0.36 4.75
C ALA A 271 -25.62 -0.71 4.99
N VAL A 272 -26.56 0.20 4.75
CA VAL A 272 -28.00 -0.07 4.83
C VAL A 272 -28.45 -1.10 3.81
N LEU A 273 -27.97 -1.03 2.57
CA LEU A 273 -28.25 -2.02 1.53
C LEU A 273 -27.77 -3.42 1.97
N VAL A 274 -26.56 -3.52 2.52
CA VAL A 274 -26.01 -4.75 3.08
C VAL A 274 -26.91 -5.29 4.19
N LEU A 275 -27.38 -4.44 5.12
CA LEU A 275 -28.33 -4.85 6.16
C LEU A 275 -29.65 -5.39 5.59
N CYS A 276 -30.21 -4.76 4.57
CA CYS A 276 -31.43 -5.21 3.92
C CYS A 276 -31.25 -6.59 3.26
N ILE A 277 -30.18 -6.77 2.49
CA ILE A 277 -29.85 -8.06 1.85
C ILE A 277 -29.60 -9.13 2.91
N ALA A 278 -28.83 -8.80 3.95
CA ALA A 278 -28.52 -9.70 5.06
C ALA A 278 -29.79 -10.14 5.81
N ALA A 279 -30.69 -9.21 6.11
CA ALA A 279 -31.99 -9.51 6.72
C ALA A 279 -32.84 -10.43 5.85
N ALA A 280 -32.86 -10.22 4.53
CA ALA A 280 -33.57 -11.09 3.59
C ALA A 280 -32.99 -12.51 3.55
N LEU A 281 -31.66 -12.66 3.57
CA LEU A 281 -30.98 -13.96 3.65
C LEU A 281 -31.30 -14.68 4.98
N LEU A 282 -31.25 -13.94 6.10
CA LEU A 282 -31.59 -14.48 7.41
C LEU A 282 -33.05 -14.90 7.48
N TRP A 283 -33.97 -14.08 6.96
CA TRP A 283 -35.40 -14.39 6.89
C TRP A 283 -35.65 -15.68 6.10
N ASP A 284 -35.05 -15.81 4.92
CA ASP A 284 -35.16 -17.03 4.11
C ASP A 284 -34.59 -18.26 4.85
N SER A 285 -33.49 -18.08 5.59
CA SER A 285 -32.90 -19.14 6.41
C SER A 285 -33.82 -19.59 7.55
N VAL A 286 -34.52 -18.66 8.21
CA VAL A 286 -35.48 -18.95 9.29
C VAL A 286 -36.73 -19.61 8.71
N ARG A 287 -37.27 -19.09 7.61
CA ARG A 287 -38.45 -19.66 6.95
C ARG A 287 -38.22 -21.11 6.53
N ALA A 288 -37.03 -21.44 6.01
CA ALA A 288 -36.70 -22.80 5.61
C ALA A 288 -36.64 -23.78 6.80
N ARG A 289 -36.29 -23.33 8.01
CA ARG A 289 -36.24 -24.20 9.21
C ARG A 289 -37.61 -24.76 9.59
N HIS A 290 -38.69 -24.05 9.29
CA HIS A 290 -40.05 -24.51 9.56
C HIS A 290 -40.52 -25.61 8.60
N ASN A 291 -39.80 -25.83 7.50
CA ASN A 291 -40.11 -26.88 6.54
C ASN A 291 -39.09 -28.01 6.66
N ALA A 292 -39.48 -29.13 7.28
CA ALA A 292 -38.60 -30.29 7.49
C ALA A 292 -38.01 -30.88 6.19
N ASN A 293 -38.66 -30.63 5.03
CA ASN A 293 -38.22 -31.11 3.73
C ASN A 293 -37.37 -30.08 2.97
N ALA A 294 -37.19 -28.86 3.49
CA ALA A 294 -36.39 -27.84 2.82
C ALA A 294 -34.88 -28.14 2.96
N PRO A 295 -34.08 -27.89 1.91
CA PRO A 295 -32.63 -28.01 2.01
C PRO A 295 -32.08 -27.00 3.03
N SER A 296 -30.98 -27.36 3.70
CA SER A 296 -30.31 -26.49 4.67
C SER A 296 -29.97 -25.13 4.04
N ARG A 297 -30.33 -24.05 4.75
CA ARG A 297 -30.02 -22.66 4.42
C ARG A 297 -28.83 -22.13 5.21
N ALA A 298 -27.84 -23.00 5.44
CA ALA A 298 -26.67 -22.66 6.24
C ALA A 298 -25.89 -21.49 5.62
N VAL A 299 -25.70 -21.48 4.30
CA VAL A 299 -24.96 -20.40 3.62
C VAL A 299 -25.64 -19.05 3.83
N GLU A 300 -26.96 -18.97 3.61
CA GLU A 300 -27.75 -17.77 3.84
C GLU A 300 -27.70 -17.33 5.31
N LYS A 301 -27.70 -18.29 6.26
CA LYS A 301 -27.58 -18.00 7.69
C LYS A 301 -26.24 -17.35 8.05
N TYR A 302 -25.13 -17.97 7.66
CA TYR A 302 -23.80 -17.47 8.02
C TYR A 302 -23.45 -16.19 7.26
N LEU A 303 -23.75 -16.13 5.97
CA LEU A 303 -23.55 -14.92 5.17
C LEU A 303 -24.44 -13.78 5.69
N GLY A 304 -25.74 -14.02 5.91
CA GLY A 304 -26.64 -13.02 6.46
C GLY A 304 -26.22 -12.52 7.85
N ALA A 305 -25.75 -13.40 8.74
CA ALA A 305 -25.25 -12.98 10.05
C ALA A 305 -24.00 -12.10 9.94
N TYR A 306 -23.09 -12.44 9.01
CA TYR A 306 -21.92 -11.64 8.71
C TYR A 306 -22.26 -10.28 8.10
N GLY A 307 -23.22 -10.23 7.17
CA GLY A 307 -23.70 -8.97 6.59
C GLY A 307 -24.35 -8.04 7.60
N VAL A 308 -25.14 -8.58 8.55
CA VAL A 308 -25.65 -7.79 9.68
C VAL A 308 -24.50 -7.20 10.50
N ALA A 309 -23.49 -8.00 10.83
CA ALA A 309 -22.34 -7.53 11.59
C ALA A 309 -21.59 -6.40 10.85
N LEU A 310 -21.25 -6.59 9.57
CA LEU A 310 -20.59 -5.59 8.73
C LEU A 310 -21.37 -4.27 8.67
N GLY A 311 -22.65 -4.34 8.30
CA GLY A 311 -23.48 -3.15 8.13
C GLY A 311 -23.68 -2.39 9.44
N THR A 312 -23.96 -3.10 10.54
CA THR A 312 -24.14 -2.48 11.86
C THR A 312 -22.84 -1.86 12.37
N LEU A 313 -21.71 -2.57 12.30
CA LEU A 313 -20.43 -2.06 12.79
C LEU A 313 -19.95 -0.85 11.97
N CYS A 314 -20.16 -0.84 10.65
CA CYS A 314 -19.88 0.34 9.81
C CYS A 314 -20.72 1.55 10.25
N LEU A 315 -22.02 1.37 10.50
CA LEU A 315 -22.91 2.46 10.96
C LEU A 315 -22.57 2.92 12.38
N LEU A 316 -22.15 2.01 13.26
CA LEU A 316 -21.66 2.37 14.60
C LEU A 316 -20.36 3.18 14.51
N GLN A 317 -19.43 2.79 13.64
CA GLN A 317 -18.19 3.55 13.41
C GLN A 317 -18.49 4.95 12.85
N LEU A 318 -19.47 5.06 11.94
CA LEU A 318 -19.95 6.34 11.44
C LEU A 318 -20.58 7.18 12.55
N GLY A 319 -21.39 6.58 13.42
CA GLY A 319 -21.95 7.24 14.59
C GLY A 319 -20.86 7.76 15.53
N ALA A 320 -19.83 6.95 15.79
CA ALA A 320 -18.67 7.34 16.59
C ALA A 320 -17.91 8.53 15.95
N LEU A 321 -17.71 8.51 14.62
CA LEU A 321 -17.13 9.62 13.88
C LEU A 321 -17.96 10.92 14.03
N LEU A 322 -19.28 10.83 13.90
CA LEU A 322 -20.18 11.98 14.07
C LEU A 322 -20.17 12.55 15.50
N LEU A 323 -19.85 11.72 16.49
CA LEU A 323 -19.67 12.12 17.89
C LEU A 323 -18.22 12.55 18.23
N GLY A 324 -17.33 12.64 17.24
CA GLY A 324 -15.91 13.02 17.43
C GLY A 324 -15.01 11.92 17.98
N GLY A 325 -15.51 10.68 18.09
CA GLY A 325 -14.79 9.52 18.65
C GLY A 325 -14.22 8.53 17.63
N GLY A 326 -14.25 8.84 16.33
CA GLY A 326 -13.78 7.98 15.25
C GLY A 326 -13.07 8.76 14.14
N SER A 327 -12.68 8.08 13.06
CA SER A 327 -12.10 8.73 11.87
C SER A 327 -12.79 8.31 10.58
N SER A 328 -12.72 9.17 9.57
CA SER A 328 -13.27 8.90 8.24
C SER A 328 -12.61 7.67 7.61
N TYR A 329 -11.31 7.53 7.84
CA TYR A 329 -10.49 6.43 7.38
C TYR A 329 -10.94 5.07 7.94
N ALA A 330 -11.28 5.00 9.24
CA ALA A 330 -11.78 3.77 9.86
C ALA A 330 -13.14 3.32 9.29
N VAL A 331 -14.06 4.26 9.00
CA VAL A 331 -15.34 3.93 8.36
C VAL A 331 -15.09 3.37 6.95
N LYS A 332 -14.20 3.99 6.17
CA LYS A 332 -13.89 3.57 4.80
C LYS A 332 -13.31 2.16 4.70
N LYS A 333 -12.60 1.66 5.73
CA LYS A 333 -12.09 0.27 5.75
C LYS A 333 -13.18 -0.80 5.67
N TYR A 334 -14.43 -0.47 6.05
CA TYR A 334 -15.56 -1.39 5.86
C TYR A 334 -15.98 -1.54 4.39
N ALA A 335 -15.56 -0.64 3.49
CA ALA A 335 -15.98 -0.67 2.09
C ALA A 335 -15.59 -1.98 1.37
N PHE A 336 -14.43 -2.56 1.70
CA PHE A 336 -13.99 -3.84 1.14
C PHE A 336 -14.97 -4.97 1.51
N GLY A 337 -15.34 -5.06 2.79
CA GLY A 337 -16.28 -6.06 3.30
C GLY A 337 -17.70 -5.86 2.77
N LEU A 338 -18.20 -4.62 2.79
CA LEU A 338 -19.54 -4.28 2.34
C LEU A 338 -19.73 -4.56 0.83
N SER A 339 -18.80 -4.12 -0.01
CA SER A 339 -18.88 -4.32 -1.46
C SER A 339 -18.75 -5.80 -1.81
N SER A 340 -17.81 -6.52 -1.18
CA SER A 340 -17.65 -7.97 -1.37
C SER A 340 -18.89 -8.74 -0.95
N PHE A 341 -19.50 -8.36 0.17
CA PHE A 341 -20.73 -8.98 0.63
C PHE A 341 -21.85 -8.85 -0.42
N VAL A 342 -22.07 -7.67 -0.99
CA VAL A 342 -23.11 -7.46 -2.01
C VAL A 342 -22.88 -8.38 -3.21
N VAL A 343 -21.65 -8.43 -3.72
CA VAL A 343 -21.29 -9.26 -4.88
C VAL A 343 -21.48 -10.76 -4.59
N ILE A 344 -21.02 -11.23 -3.43
CA ILE A 344 -21.16 -12.63 -3.00
C ILE A 344 -22.64 -12.99 -2.78
N ALA A 345 -23.41 -12.13 -2.12
CA ALA A 345 -24.83 -12.34 -1.84
C ALA A 345 -25.66 -12.36 -3.13
N LEU A 346 -25.35 -11.48 -4.09
CA LEU A 346 -26.01 -11.46 -5.39
C LEU A 346 -25.71 -12.75 -6.18
N ALA A 347 -24.45 -13.19 -6.19
CA ALA A 347 -24.06 -14.46 -6.82
C ALA A 347 -24.79 -15.66 -6.21
N LEU A 348 -24.92 -15.70 -4.88
CA LEU A 348 -25.68 -16.72 -4.17
C LEU A 348 -27.16 -16.74 -4.60
N VAL A 349 -27.82 -15.58 -4.59
CA VAL A 349 -29.26 -15.48 -4.91
C VAL A 349 -29.53 -15.87 -6.35
N ILE A 350 -28.75 -15.34 -7.30
CA ILE A 350 -28.89 -15.64 -8.74
C ILE A 350 -28.58 -17.11 -9.00
N GLY A 351 -27.44 -17.62 -8.53
CA GLY A 351 -27.02 -19.00 -8.77
C GLY A 351 -28.04 -20.01 -8.23
N ARG A 352 -28.63 -19.71 -7.06
CA ARG A 352 -29.70 -20.52 -6.48
C ARG A 352 -31.01 -20.45 -7.26
N ALA A 353 -31.40 -19.27 -7.73
CA ALA A 353 -32.61 -19.10 -8.53
C ALA A 353 -32.48 -19.85 -9.86
N ALA A 354 -31.35 -19.70 -10.55
CA ALA A 354 -31.04 -20.38 -11.80
C ALA A 354 -30.96 -21.91 -11.65
N ALA A 355 -30.46 -22.42 -10.51
CA ALA A 355 -30.36 -23.86 -10.26
C ALA A 355 -31.71 -24.60 -10.27
N ARG A 356 -32.83 -23.91 -10.05
CA ARG A 356 -34.18 -24.50 -10.10
C ARG A 356 -34.58 -24.96 -11.50
N TRP A 357 -33.93 -24.40 -12.53
CA TRP A 357 -34.24 -24.67 -13.93
C TRP A 357 -33.32 -25.74 -14.54
N LEU A 358 -32.29 -26.19 -13.81
CA LEU A 358 -31.37 -27.21 -14.29
C LEU A 358 -31.84 -28.61 -13.88
N PRO A 359 -32.09 -29.53 -14.83
CA PRO A 359 -32.36 -30.92 -14.51
C PRO A 359 -31.09 -31.63 -13.99
N GLY A 360 -31.25 -32.50 -13.00
CA GLY A 360 -30.15 -33.31 -12.45
C GLY A 360 -29.23 -32.57 -11.48
N GLN A 361 -28.10 -33.17 -11.13
CA GLN A 361 -27.07 -32.58 -10.25
C GLN A 361 -25.73 -32.55 -10.99
N ALA A 362 -25.06 -31.41 -10.96
CA ALA A 362 -23.74 -31.22 -11.54
C ALA A 362 -22.73 -32.25 -10.97
N GLY A 363 -21.78 -32.64 -11.82
CA GLY A 363 -20.67 -33.49 -11.41
C GLY A 363 -19.80 -32.78 -10.36
N PRO A 364 -19.29 -33.47 -9.33
CA PRO A 364 -18.48 -32.86 -8.28
C PRO A 364 -17.19 -32.24 -8.81
N TRP A 365 -16.63 -32.78 -9.89
CA TRP A 365 -15.45 -32.22 -10.55
C TRP A 365 -15.72 -30.87 -11.22
N LEU A 366 -16.88 -30.71 -11.86
CA LEU A 366 -17.26 -29.44 -12.50
C LEU A 366 -17.45 -28.35 -11.44
N CYS A 367 -18.14 -28.66 -10.34
CA CYS A 367 -18.22 -27.75 -9.20
C CYS A 367 -16.83 -27.43 -8.63
N GLY A 368 -15.97 -28.44 -8.46
CA GLY A 368 -14.60 -28.28 -7.98
C GLY A 368 -13.77 -27.36 -8.85
N ALA A 369 -13.82 -27.55 -10.16
CA ALA A 369 -13.12 -26.72 -11.13
C ALA A 369 -13.63 -25.27 -11.12
N ALA A 370 -14.95 -25.06 -11.05
CA ALA A 370 -15.52 -23.72 -10.95
C ALA A 370 -15.09 -23.00 -9.66
N MET A 371 -15.02 -23.72 -8.53
CA MET A 371 -14.50 -23.16 -7.28
C MET A 371 -13.00 -22.86 -7.35
N ALA A 372 -12.20 -23.75 -7.95
CA ALA A 372 -10.77 -23.52 -8.14
C ALA A 372 -10.52 -22.32 -9.07
N ALA A 373 -11.34 -22.14 -10.10
CA ALA A 373 -11.26 -21.01 -11.03
C ALA A 373 -11.61 -19.65 -10.38
N LEU A 374 -12.32 -19.64 -9.25
CA LEU A 374 -12.57 -18.39 -8.49
C LEU A 374 -11.28 -17.77 -7.97
N VAL A 375 -10.26 -18.58 -7.63
CA VAL A 375 -8.98 -18.07 -7.12
C VAL A 375 -8.31 -17.16 -8.17
N PRO A 376 -7.93 -17.64 -9.37
CA PRO A 376 -7.34 -16.78 -10.38
C PRO A 376 -8.31 -15.71 -10.91
N ALA A 377 -9.62 -16.00 -11.03
CA ALA A 377 -10.59 -14.99 -11.48
C ALA A 377 -10.71 -13.82 -10.48
N SER A 378 -10.67 -14.11 -9.18
CA SER A 378 -10.69 -13.06 -8.16
C SER A 378 -9.47 -12.16 -8.29
N PHE A 379 -8.30 -12.76 -8.43
CA PHE A 379 -7.07 -12.03 -8.60
C PHE A 379 -7.10 -11.10 -9.82
N LEU A 380 -7.52 -11.64 -10.98
CA LEU A 380 -7.61 -10.88 -12.23
C LEU A 380 -8.64 -9.74 -12.20
N PHE A 381 -9.70 -9.85 -11.37
CA PHE A 381 -10.87 -8.97 -11.48
C PHE A 381 -11.22 -8.19 -10.19
N THR A 382 -10.46 -8.31 -9.10
CA THR A 382 -10.69 -7.50 -7.87
C THR A 382 -9.63 -6.43 -7.65
N ALA A 383 -8.50 -6.50 -8.34
CA ALA A 383 -7.33 -5.67 -8.11
C ALA A 383 -6.90 -4.95 -9.39
N ASP A 384 -6.54 -3.67 -9.28
CA ASP A 384 -5.80 -2.99 -10.34
C ASP A 384 -4.41 -3.65 -10.44
N GLN A 385 -4.13 -4.23 -11.61
CA GLN A 385 -2.92 -5.02 -11.86
C GLN A 385 -1.72 -4.15 -12.24
N ARG A 386 -1.79 -2.83 -12.05
CA ARG A 386 -0.64 -1.94 -12.23
C ARG A 386 0.39 -2.22 -11.14
N GLN A 387 1.46 -2.92 -11.53
CA GLN A 387 2.64 -3.13 -10.70
C GLN A 387 3.22 -1.78 -10.27
N MET A 388 3.42 -1.61 -8.96
CA MET A 388 4.04 -0.41 -8.39
C MET A 388 5.51 -0.65 -8.02
N LEU A 389 5.85 -1.87 -7.61
CA LEU A 389 7.22 -2.29 -7.30
C LEU A 389 7.49 -3.67 -7.90
N ASP A 390 8.75 -3.92 -8.28
CA ASP A 390 9.22 -5.24 -8.71
C ASP A 390 9.71 -6.06 -7.52
N GLY A 391 9.06 -7.21 -7.27
CA GLY A 391 9.34 -8.05 -6.12
C GLY A 391 10.78 -8.58 -6.10
N SER A 392 11.30 -9.03 -7.25
CA SER A 392 12.67 -9.52 -7.37
C SER A 392 13.70 -8.41 -7.13
N GLU A 393 13.46 -7.21 -7.65
CA GLU A 393 14.33 -6.05 -7.38
C GLU A 393 14.32 -5.68 -5.90
N MET A 394 13.15 -5.67 -5.26
CA MET A 394 13.00 -5.36 -3.84
C MET A 394 13.72 -6.37 -2.94
N VAL A 395 13.63 -7.67 -3.25
CA VAL A 395 14.36 -8.73 -2.53
C VAL A 395 15.87 -8.60 -2.73
N ALA A 396 16.30 -8.33 -3.97
CA ALA A 396 17.72 -8.13 -4.25
C ALA A 396 18.28 -6.88 -3.55
N LEU A 397 17.45 -5.84 -3.40
CA LEU A 397 17.80 -4.60 -2.71
C LEU A 397 17.86 -4.80 -1.19
N GLU A 398 16.87 -5.48 -0.59
CA GLU A 398 16.85 -5.88 0.83
C GLU A 398 18.15 -6.62 1.18
N ARG A 399 18.48 -7.69 0.46
CA ARG A 399 19.69 -8.49 0.72
C ARG A 399 20.98 -7.66 0.64
N ARG A 400 21.07 -6.75 -0.33
CA ARG A 400 22.22 -5.84 -0.48
C ARG A 400 22.33 -4.85 0.70
N LEU A 401 21.19 -4.32 1.16
CA LEU A 401 21.15 -3.41 2.30
C LEU A 401 21.49 -4.12 3.61
N VAL A 402 20.95 -5.31 3.85
CA VAL A 402 21.27 -6.15 5.00
C VAL A 402 22.76 -6.50 5.03
N ALA A 403 23.32 -6.94 3.90
CA ALA A 403 24.74 -7.25 3.79
C ALA A 403 25.63 -6.01 4.03
N LEU A 404 25.22 -4.85 3.51
CA LEU A 404 25.93 -3.59 3.75
C LEU A 404 25.88 -3.20 5.22
N GLN A 405 24.71 -3.25 5.85
CA GLN A 405 24.53 -2.91 7.25
C GLN A 405 25.34 -3.83 8.18
N ALA A 406 25.39 -5.13 7.89
CA ALA A 406 26.20 -6.08 8.64
C ALA A 406 27.72 -5.80 8.53
N ALA A 407 28.17 -5.18 7.44
CA ALA A 407 29.56 -4.78 7.24
C ALA A 407 29.90 -3.39 7.82
N MET A 408 28.89 -2.60 8.20
CA MET A 408 29.08 -1.24 8.73
C MET A 408 29.37 -1.26 10.23
N PRO A 409 30.18 -0.32 10.75
CA PRO A 409 30.28 -0.09 12.19
C PRO A 409 28.91 0.31 12.75
N PRO A 410 28.49 -0.19 13.92
CA PRO A 410 27.24 0.22 14.53
C PRO A 410 27.25 1.73 14.83
N PRO A 411 26.11 2.43 14.68
CA PRO A 411 26.05 3.85 14.99
C PRO A 411 26.28 4.09 16.49
N PRO A 412 26.94 5.20 16.87
CA PRO A 412 27.06 5.62 18.27
C PRO A 412 25.70 5.80 18.94
N ALA A 413 25.67 5.72 20.28
CA ALA A 413 24.44 5.93 21.04
C ALA A 413 23.77 7.28 20.71
N GLY A 414 22.46 7.24 20.44
CA GLY A 414 21.68 8.43 20.06
C GLY A 414 21.78 8.83 18.58
N LYS A 415 22.57 8.11 17.78
CA LYS A 415 22.62 8.24 16.32
C LYS A 415 21.96 7.04 15.65
N THR A 416 21.57 7.23 14.40
CA THR A 416 21.00 6.18 13.55
C THR A 416 21.56 6.28 12.13
N ASP A 417 21.42 5.23 11.34
CA ASP A 417 21.72 5.27 9.92
C ASP A 417 20.47 5.64 9.12
N VAL A 418 20.66 6.12 7.90
CA VAL A 418 19.54 6.48 7.01
C VAL A 418 19.80 6.00 5.60
N ILE A 419 18.75 5.52 4.94
CA ILE A 419 18.81 5.01 3.57
C ILE A 419 18.04 5.96 2.65
N ILE A 420 18.72 6.52 1.65
CA ILE A 420 18.14 7.54 0.76
C ILE A 420 18.79 7.49 -0.63
N ASP A 421 18.05 7.91 -1.65
CA ASP A 421 18.48 7.87 -3.05
C ASP A 421 18.92 6.47 -3.51
N LEU A 422 18.04 5.49 -3.27
CA LEU A 422 18.18 4.18 -3.89
C LEU A 422 17.88 4.27 -5.39
N PRO A 423 18.61 3.53 -6.23
CA PRO A 423 18.54 3.67 -7.68
C PRO A 423 17.19 3.19 -8.20
N ASP A 424 16.51 4.02 -8.99
CA ASP A 424 15.22 3.74 -9.63
C ASP A 424 14.10 3.35 -8.66
N GLN A 425 14.22 3.73 -7.38
CA GLN A 425 13.22 3.43 -6.35
C GLN A 425 12.43 4.68 -5.93
N PRO A 426 11.12 4.54 -5.63
CA PRO A 426 10.33 5.64 -5.13
C PRO A 426 10.76 6.02 -3.70
N MET A 427 10.47 7.26 -3.30
CA MET A 427 10.81 7.78 -1.96
C MET A 427 10.29 6.90 -0.82
N MET A 428 9.13 6.25 -1.03
CA MET A 428 8.56 5.33 -0.05
C MET A 428 9.49 4.15 0.25
N VAL A 429 10.21 3.64 -0.74
CA VAL A 429 11.15 2.53 -0.56
C VAL A 429 12.38 2.97 0.25
N ASN A 430 12.86 4.20 0.05
CA ASN A 430 13.92 4.80 0.89
C ASN A 430 13.47 4.88 2.35
N TYR A 431 12.26 5.39 2.60
CA TYR A 431 11.67 5.46 3.95
C TYR A 431 11.49 4.06 4.55
N MET A 432 10.98 3.11 3.76
CA MET A 432 10.76 1.73 4.16
C MET A 432 12.03 1.05 4.65
N PHE A 433 13.09 1.07 3.84
CA PHE A 433 14.32 0.45 4.27
C PHE A 433 15.01 1.23 5.39
N SER A 434 14.85 2.55 5.46
CA SER A 434 15.37 3.35 6.59
C SER A 434 14.80 2.87 7.93
N ILE A 435 13.47 2.82 8.07
CA ILE A 435 12.86 2.43 9.36
C ILE A 435 13.02 0.94 9.67
N ALA A 436 13.05 0.09 8.64
CA ALA A 436 13.09 -1.36 8.78
C ALA A 436 14.53 -1.88 8.94
N VAL A 437 15.37 -1.64 7.94
CA VAL A 437 16.76 -2.14 7.88
C VAL A 437 17.67 -1.22 8.67
N ALA A 438 17.70 0.08 8.43
CA ALA A 438 18.61 0.99 9.16
C ALA A 438 18.15 1.33 10.60
N HIS A 439 16.97 0.85 11.01
CA HIS A 439 16.35 1.09 12.32
C HIS A 439 16.17 2.59 12.62
N THR A 440 15.99 3.41 11.57
CA THR A 440 15.78 4.84 11.71
C THR A 440 14.50 5.10 12.52
N PRO A 441 14.57 5.82 13.65
CA PRO A 441 13.38 6.27 14.37
C PRO A 441 12.39 7.00 13.45
N ARG A 442 11.10 6.70 13.58
CA ARG A 442 10.07 7.29 12.70
C ARG A 442 10.08 8.82 12.73
N LEU A 443 10.32 9.40 13.90
CA LEU A 443 10.44 10.85 14.10
C LEU A 443 11.45 11.50 13.11
N TYR A 444 12.54 10.81 12.80
CA TYR A 444 13.56 11.33 11.87
C TYR A 444 13.27 10.93 10.42
N GLY A 445 12.59 9.80 10.21
CA GLY A 445 12.21 9.30 8.89
C GLY A 445 11.08 10.07 8.19
N GLU A 446 10.28 10.86 8.90
CA GLU A 446 9.15 11.61 8.31
C GLU A 446 9.57 12.61 7.21
N ASP A 447 10.78 13.19 7.30
CA ASP A 447 11.29 14.09 6.24
C ASP A 447 11.71 13.34 4.98
N LEU A 448 12.08 12.06 5.10
CA LEU A 448 12.32 11.19 3.95
C LEU A 448 11.02 10.98 3.18
N LEU A 449 9.94 10.72 3.92
CA LEU A 449 8.61 10.46 3.39
C LEU A 449 8.02 11.70 2.68
N SER A 450 8.16 12.88 3.29
CA SER A 450 7.47 14.10 2.84
C SER A 450 8.29 14.96 1.86
N LYS A 451 9.61 15.01 2.03
CA LYS A 451 10.48 15.96 1.29
C LYS A 451 11.66 15.29 0.58
N ASN A 452 11.92 14.01 0.86
CA ASN A 452 13.17 13.35 0.47
C ASN A 452 14.40 14.15 0.94
N LYS A 453 14.37 14.66 2.19
CA LYS A 453 15.44 15.49 2.76
C LYS A 453 15.99 14.91 4.06
N LEU A 454 17.18 15.36 4.43
CA LEU A 454 17.85 15.01 5.68
C LEU A 454 17.83 16.20 6.66
N ASP A 455 16.64 16.69 7.01
CA ASP A 455 16.49 17.85 7.91
C ASP A 455 17.05 17.54 9.31
N HIS A 456 17.01 16.26 9.71
CA HIS A 456 17.56 15.75 10.97
C HIS A 456 19.01 15.22 10.84
N ALA A 457 19.83 15.82 9.97
CA ALA A 457 21.22 15.37 9.74
C ALA A 457 22.06 15.17 11.01
N ALA A 458 21.81 15.94 12.07
CA ALA A 458 22.47 15.80 13.35
C ALA A 458 22.17 14.48 14.08
N HIS A 459 21.14 13.73 13.71
CA HIS A 459 20.82 12.42 14.27
C HIS A 459 21.36 11.26 13.45
N TYR A 460 21.84 11.52 12.23
CA TYR A 460 22.40 10.49 11.37
C TYR A 460 23.89 10.28 11.64
N ASN A 461 24.32 9.02 11.60
CA ASN A 461 25.71 8.62 11.62
C ASN A 461 26.20 8.35 10.20
N HIS A 462 25.52 7.44 9.49
CA HIS A 462 25.82 7.15 8.09
C HIS A 462 24.63 7.45 7.18
N ILE A 463 24.93 7.87 5.94
CA ILE A 463 23.99 7.95 4.83
C ILE A 463 24.29 6.81 3.86
N ILE A 464 23.35 5.89 3.72
CA ILE A 464 23.39 4.78 2.77
C ILE A 464 22.66 5.22 1.49
N SER A 465 23.33 5.11 0.34
CA SER A 465 22.80 5.60 -0.94
C SER A 465 23.37 4.85 -2.15
N ALA A 466 22.80 5.08 -3.33
CA ALA A 466 23.35 4.59 -4.59
C ALA A 466 24.75 5.14 -4.87
N ARG A 467 25.65 4.30 -5.38
CA ARG A 467 27.02 4.69 -5.77
C ARG A 467 27.05 5.58 -7.04
N ILE A 468 26.01 5.50 -7.86
CA ILE A 468 25.84 6.27 -9.09
C ILE A 468 24.53 7.03 -8.98
N GLY A 469 24.52 8.31 -9.37
CA GLY A 469 23.31 9.13 -9.42
C GLY A 469 22.80 9.69 -8.09
N SER A 470 23.33 9.28 -6.93
CA SER A 470 22.90 9.84 -5.64
C SER A 470 23.40 11.27 -5.42
N ARG A 471 22.52 12.16 -4.92
CA ARG A 471 22.90 13.53 -4.53
C ARG A 471 23.78 13.58 -3.27
N PHE A 472 23.86 12.48 -2.53
CA PHE A 472 24.69 12.33 -1.34
C PHE A 472 26.06 11.72 -1.64
N LYS A 473 26.39 11.54 -2.93
CA LYS A 473 27.68 11.02 -3.35
C LYS A 473 28.78 12.05 -3.14
N ASN A 474 29.66 11.76 -2.19
CA ASN A 474 30.93 12.45 -2.07
C ASN A 474 32.05 11.46 -1.76
N ARG A 475 33.01 11.32 -2.68
CA ARG A 475 34.15 10.41 -2.56
C ARG A 475 34.98 10.66 -1.29
N SER A 476 35.07 11.90 -0.80
CA SER A 476 35.82 12.21 0.42
C SER A 476 35.06 11.85 1.70
N CYS A 477 33.73 11.70 1.62
CA CYS A 477 32.90 11.31 2.75
C CYS A 477 32.54 9.82 2.75
N THR A 478 32.76 9.11 1.62
CA THR A 478 32.48 7.68 1.49
C THR A 478 33.42 6.87 2.37
N GLN A 479 32.86 6.01 3.22
CA GLN A 479 33.60 5.14 4.12
C GLN A 479 33.67 3.69 3.61
N GLY A 480 32.69 3.25 2.84
CA GLY A 480 32.70 1.94 2.20
C GLY A 480 31.54 1.71 1.22
N SER A 481 31.54 0.55 0.57
CA SER A 481 30.54 0.19 -0.45
C SER A 481 30.35 -1.31 -0.59
N VAL A 482 29.13 -1.73 -0.93
CA VAL A 482 28.79 -3.11 -1.32
C VAL A 482 27.98 -3.06 -2.61
N GLY A 483 28.54 -3.61 -3.69
CA GLY A 483 27.91 -3.61 -5.01
C GLY A 483 27.59 -2.19 -5.52
N THR A 484 26.31 -1.92 -5.73
CA THR A 484 25.80 -0.62 -6.22
C THR A 484 25.50 0.38 -5.10
N LEU A 485 25.68 0.00 -3.84
CA LEU A 485 25.38 0.82 -2.67
C LEU A 485 26.68 1.27 -1.98
N GLN A 486 26.63 2.44 -1.37
CA GLN A 486 27.71 3.00 -0.55
C GLN A 486 27.16 3.58 0.74
N TYR A 487 28.01 3.69 1.75
CA TYR A 487 27.72 4.46 2.95
C TYR A 487 28.78 5.55 3.17
N SER A 488 28.32 6.70 3.60
CA SER A 488 29.14 7.89 3.82
C SER A 488 28.89 8.47 5.20
N ASP A 489 29.90 9.15 5.77
CA ASP A 489 29.75 9.90 7.02
C ASP A 489 28.71 11.02 6.85
N ALA A 490 27.63 10.97 7.63
CA ALA A 490 26.50 11.88 7.48
C ALA A 490 26.93 13.33 7.71
N ALA A 491 27.75 13.59 8.74
CA ALA A 491 28.20 14.93 9.07
C ALA A 491 29.10 15.54 7.97
N CYS A 492 29.98 14.72 7.38
CA CYS A 492 30.82 15.10 6.24
C CYS A 492 29.96 15.45 5.03
N VAL A 493 29.00 14.60 4.68
CA VAL A 493 28.10 14.83 3.54
C VAL A 493 27.28 16.09 3.76
N THR A 494 26.68 16.29 4.92
CA THR A 494 25.89 17.48 5.23
C THR A 494 26.75 18.75 5.17
N ARG A 495 27.97 18.73 5.72
CA ARG A 495 28.91 19.86 5.58
C ARG A 495 29.29 20.11 4.13
N SER A 496 29.51 19.05 3.35
CA SER A 496 29.83 19.16 1.94
C SER A 496 28.67 19.75 1.12
N LEU A 497 27.43 19.37 1.41
CA LEU A 497 26.24 19.90 0.75
C LEU A 497 26.00 21.36 1.14
N ALA A 498 26.17 21.70 2.42
CA ALA A 498 26.09 23.08 2.90
C ALA A 498 27.18 23.97 2.28
N ALA A 499 28.38 23.42 2.04
CA ALA A 499 29.44 24.15 1.33
C ALA A 499 29.15 24.26 -0.18
N ALA A 500 28.53 23.24 -0.77
CA ALA A 500 28.14 23.25 -2.18
C ALA A 500 27.00 24.24 -2.46
N SER A 501 26.13 24.58 -1.51
CA SER A 501 25.08 25.58 -1.71
C SER A 501 25.58 27.03 -1.66
N LEU A 502 26.88 27.26 -1.43
CA LEU A 502 27.48 28.60 -1.40
C LEU A 502 27.82 29.08 -2.81
N CYS A 503 27.53 30.35 -3.14
CA CYS A 503 27.88 30.98 -4.42
C CYS A 503 29.40 31.19 -4.57
N LYS A 504 30.16 30.10 -4.70
CA LYS A 504 31.62 30.11 -4.68
C LYS A 504 32.18 29.11 -5.69
N GLY A 505 33.14 29.58 -6.48
CA GLY A 505 33.79 28.72 -7.48
C GLY A 505 32.84 28.38 -8.62
N THR A 506 33.04 27.20 -9.22
CA THR A 506 32.31 26.78 -10.43
C THR A 506 31.43 25.57 -10.13
N PHE A 507 30.15 25.73 -10.38
CA PHE A 507 29.14 24.68 -10.39
C PHE A 507 29.17 23.95 -11.72
N ASP A 508 29.52 22.67 -11.71
CA ASP A 508 29.47 21.79 -12.87
C ASP A 508 28.05 21.20 -13.01
N PHE A 509 27.38 21.47 -14.13
CA PHE A 509 26.00 21.05 -14.37
C PHE A 509 25.88 19.64 -14.99
N SER A 510 27.01 18.98 -15.28
CA SER A 510 27.05 17.60 -15.75
C SER A 510 26.62 16.59 -14.68
N SER A 511 26.50 15.32 -15.07
CA SER A 511 26.22 14.20 -14.18
C SER A 511 27.40 13.85 -13.26
N ALA A 512 28.59 14.39 -13.52
CA ALA A 512 29.74 14.29 -12.64
C ALA A 512 29.78 15.42 -11.58
N GLY A 513 29.03 16.50 -11.80
CA GLY A 513 28.94 17.64 -10.89
C GLY A 513 27.99 17.41 -9.71
N ASN A 514 28.18 18.21 -8.66
CA ASN A 514 27.40 18.15 -7.41
C ASN A 514 26.55 19.43 -7.24
N VAL A 515 25.69 19.73 -8.21
CA VAL A 515 24.68 20.79 -8.04
C VAL A 515 23.46 20.21 -7.32
N ASP A 516 23.14 20.76 -6.15
CA ASP A 516 21.96 20.36 -5.40
C ASP A 516 20.70 20.66 -6.23
N PRO A 517 19.83 19.67 -6.52
CA PRO A 517 18.58 19.89 -7.25
C PRO A 517 17.69 20.97 -6.62
N ALA A 518 17.77 21.19 -5.30
CA ALA A 518 17.02 22.25 -4.62
C ALA A 518 17.45 23.67 -5.06
N MET A 519 18.62 23.80 -5.67
CA MET A 519 19.11 25.05 -6.25
C MET A 519 18.49 25.32 -7.62
N LEU A 520 17.81 24.35 -8.24
CA LEU A 520 17.44 24.38 -9.66
C LEU A 520 15.92 24.38 -9.85
N THR A 521 15.43 25.28 -10.70
CA THR A 521 14.04 25.27 -11.20
C THR A 521 14.04 25.37 -12.72
N GLY A 522 13.24 24.53 -13.39
CA GLY A 522 13.09 24.52 -14.85
C GLY A 522 14.23 23.85 -15.64
N PHE A 523 15.13 23.12 -14.97
CA PHE A 523 16.22 22.36 -15.61
C PHE A 523 15.84 20.89 -15.82
N SER A 524 16.42 20.26 -16.85
CA SER A 524 16.31 18.82 -17.08
C SER A 524 17.25 17.99 -16.17
N ALA A 525 17.21 16.66 -16.30
CA ALA A 525 18.18 15.78 -15.69
C ALA A 525 19.61 16.05 -16.24
N PRO A 526 20.67 15.91 -15.43
CA PRO A 526 22.04 16.12 -15.90
C PRO A 526 22.46 15.06 -16.92
N GLU A 527 23.23 15.50 -17.92
CA GLU A 527 23.87 14.67 -18.93
C GLU A 527 25.38 14.55 -18.66
N ALA A 528 26.10 13.73 -19.43
CA ALA A 528 27.52 13.43 -19.18
C ALA A 528 28.43 14.67 -19.04
N TYR A 529 28.09 15.78 -19.70
CA TYR A 529 28.95 16.97 -19.77
C TYR A 529 28.21 18.29 -19.45
N SER A 530 26.89 18.26 -19.28
CA SER A 530 26.06 19.46 -19.21
C SER A 530 24.63 19.15 -18.76
N ARG A 531 23.76 20.16 -18.74
CA ARG A 531 22.32 20.02 -18.44
C ARG A 531 21.50 21.00 -19.27
N TRP A 532 20.46 20.51 -19.92
CA TRP A 532 19.54 21.36 -20.68
C TRP A 532 18.58 22.12 -19.78
N THR A 533 18.27 23.36 -20.15
CA THR A 533 17.04 24.02 -19.71
C THR A 533 15.83 23.33 -20.32
N ALA A 534 14.75 23.20 -19.56
CA ALA A 534 13.52 22.53 -19.98
C ALA A 534 12.31 23.47 -20.08
N GLU A 535 12.50 24.74 -19.72
CA GLU A 535 11.49 25.80 -19.69
C GLU A 535 12.05 27.11 -20.29
N ARG A 536 11.16 28.06 -20.58
CA ARG A 536 11.53 29.42 -21.06
C ARG A 536 12.15 30.30 -19.99
N SER A 537 11.96 29.96 -18.72
CA SER A 537 12.55 30.66 -17.59
C SER A 537 13.02 29.62 -16.60
N VAL A 538 14.30 29.66 -16.25
CA VAL A 538 14.90 28.74 -15.29
C VAL A 538 15.62 29.53 -14.21
N SER A 539 15.75 28.95 -13.02
CA SER A 539 16.43 29.62 -11.92
C SER A 539 17.44 28.74 -11.20
N PHE A 540 18.60 29.32 -10.89
CA PHE A 540 19.65 28.74 -10.07
C PHE A 540 19.82 29.58 -8.80
N SER A 541 19.74 28.97 -7.61
CA SER A 541 19.83 29.69 -6.34
C SER A 541 20.97 29.19 -5.46
N CYS A 542 21.73 30.10 -4.86
CA CYS A 542 22.82 29.79 -3.93
C CYS A 542 22.91 30.85 -2.83
N THR A 543 23.64 30.56 -1.74
CA THR A 543 23.87 31.48 -0.63
C THR A 543 25.23 32.14 -0.75
N VAL A 544 25.29 33.48 -0.67
CA VAL A 544 26.55 34.21 -0.77
C VAL A 544 27.37 34.03 0.52
N ASP A 545 28.58 33.47 0.43
CA ASP A 545 29.55 33.45 1.53
C ASP A 545 30.41 34.71 1.51
N LYS A 546 31.17 34.88 0.43
CA LYS A 546 31.91 36.11 0.09
C LYS A 546 31.27 36.71 -1.15
N ALA A 547 31.13 38.03 -1.18
CA ALA A 547 30.51 38.75 -2.29
C ALA A 547 31.29 38.52 -3.62
N PRO A 548 30.77 37.71 -4.55
CA PRO A 548 31.38 37.58 -5.87
C PRO A 548 31.17 38.88 -6.65
N ARG A 549 32.12 39.22 -7.52
CA ARG A 549 32.07 40.39 -8.40
C ARG A 549 31.52 40.05 -9.77
N ALA A 550 31.63 38.80 -10.19
CA ALA A 550 31.15 38.38 -11.49
C ALA A 550 30.47 37.01 -11.46
N LEU A 551 29.48 36.86 -12.34
CA LEU A 551 28.87 35.62 -12.73
C LEU A 551 29.46 35.19 -14.07
N VAL A 552 29.92 33.94 -14.16
CA VAL A 552 30.45 33.34 -15.39
C VAL A 552 29.59 32.15 -15.77
N LEU A 553 28.80 32.29 -16.82
CA LEU A 553 27.96 31.22 -17.35
C LEU A 553 28.63 30.60 -18.58
N ARG A 554 28.90 29.29 -18.55
CA ARG A 554 29.34 28.52 -19.73
C ARG A 554 28.18 27.69 -20.25
N ALA A 555 27.71 28.01 -21.45
CA ALA A 555 26.55 27.37 -22.05
C ALA A 555 26.64 27.30 -23.58
N GLY A 556 25.99 26.32 -24.18
CA GLY A 556 25.67 26.31 -25.62
C GLY A 556 24.20 26.63 -25.84
N ALA A 557 23.84 27.27 -26.95
CA ALA A 557 22.45 27.53 -27.31
C ALA A 557 21.86 26.38 -28.15
N PHE A 558 20.57 26.10 -27.97
CA PHE A 558 19.84 25.21 -28.87
C PHE A 558 19.56 25.91 -30.20
N LEU A 559 20.42 25.69 -31.19
CA LEU A 559 20.33 26.32 -32.51
C LEU A 559 20.27 25.25 -33.63
N ASN A 560 19.61 25.58 -34.73
CA ASN A 560 19.51 24.76 -35.94
C ASN A 560 19.07 25.60 -37.14
N ASP A 561 18.87 24.97 -38.30
CA ASP A 561 18.45 25.64 -39.55
C ASP A 561 17.22 26.54 -39.41
N LYS A 562 16.29 26.20 -38.52
CA LYS A 562 15.05 26.96 -38.26
C LYS A 562 15.14 27.92 -37.08
N LEU A 563 16.14 27.77 -36.21
CA LEU A 563 16.39 28.62 -35.05
C LEU A 563 17.87 29.03 -35.03
N GLN A 564 18.16 30.14 -35.71
CA GLN A 564 19.53 30.63 -35.92
C GLN A 564 20.08 31.48 -34.77
N GLN A 565 19.23 31.86 -33.81
CA GLN A 565 19.63 32.67 -32.67
C GLN A 565 18.81 32.33 -31.42
N GLN A 566 19.43 32.50 -30.26
CA GLN A 566 18.80 32.32 -28.97
C GLN A 566 19.09 33.55 -28.11
N ARG A 567 18.04 34.30 -27.74
CA ARG A 567 18.16 35.36 -26.74
C ARG A 567 18.19 34.77 -25.34
N VAL A 568 19.08 35.30 -24.51
CA VAL A 568 19.23 34.95 -23.10
C VAL A 568 19.18 36.23 -22.29
N GLU A 569 18.21 36.35 -21.39
CA GLU A 569 18.19 37.42 -20.40
C GLU A 569 18.64 36.88 -19.05
N ILE A 570 19.57 37.57 -18.40
CA ILE A 570 20.13 37.18 -17.11
C ILE A 570 19.61 38.19 -16.08
N ALA A 571 18.98 37.68 -15.02
CA ALA A 571 18.52 38.49 -13.90
C ALA A 571 18.99 37.89 -12.57
N LEU A 572 19.16 38.76 -11.57
CA LEU A 572 19.53 38.40 -10.21
C LEU A 572 18.49 38.95 -9.24
N ASN A 573 17.85 38.08 -8.46
CA ASN A 573 16.77 38.44 -7.54
C ASN A 573 15.67 39.28 -8.23
N GLY A 574 15.35 38.94 -9.48
CA GLY A 574 14.36 39.66 -10.30
C GLY A 574 14.87 40.94 -10.98
N VAL A 575 16.09 41.41 -10.68
CA VAL A 575 16.70 42.57 -11.33
C VAL A 575 17.49 42.13 -12.55
N LYS A 576 17.14 42.64 -13.74
CA LYS A 576 17.83 42.34 -14.99
C LYS A 576 19.28 42.82 -14.92
N LEU A 577 20.23 41.91 -15.11
CA LEU A 577 21.66 42.19 -15.16
C LEU A 577 22.15 42.42 -16.60
N GLY A 578 21.55 41.74 -17.58
CA GLY A 578 21.95 41.84 -18.96
C GLY A 578 21.12 40.97 -19.89
N SER A 579 21.44 41.03 -21.18
CA SER A 579 20.92 40.13 -22.20
C SER A 579 21.99 39.85 -23.23
N GLU A 580 22.09 38.59 -23.63
CA GLU A 580 23.04 38.08 -24.59
C GLU A 580 22.30 37.43 -25.77
N LEU A 581 22.91 37.51 -26.96
CA LEU A 581 22.40 36.88 -28.17
C LEU A 581 23.39 35.82 -28.63
N MET A 582 23.00 34.56 -28.55
CA MET A 582 23.83 33.43 -28.96
C MET A 582 23.46 33.01 -30.38
N GLN A 583 24.45 32.91 -31.27
CA GLN A 583 24.26 32.68 -32.71
C GLN A 583 25.17 31.60 -33.31
N ARG A 584 25.99 30.93 -32.48
CA ARG A 584 27.00 29.96 -32.96
C ARG A 584 26.56 28.53 -32.62
N PRO A 585 26.00 27.77 -33.57
CA PRO A 585 25.50 26.42 -33.31
C PRO A 585 26.62 25.48 -32.87
N GLY A 586 26.38 24.72 -31.80
CA GLY A 586 27.33 23.72 -31.29
C GLY A 586 28.53 24.29 -30.53
N GLU A 587 28.68 25.62 -30.42
CA GLU A 587 29.73 26.24 -29.62
C GLU A 587 29.27 26.45 -28.17
N VAL A 588 30.19 26.22 -27.23
CA VAL A 588 30.01 26.59 -25.82
C VAL A 588 30.57 27.99 -25.62
N GLU A 589 29.69 28.95 -25.37
CA GLU A 589 30.05 30.34 -25.12
C GLU A 589 30.23 30.60 -23.61
N THR A 590 31.04 31.59 -23.27
CA THR A 590 31.23 32.05 -21.90
C THR A 590 30.64 33.44 -21.75
N LEU A 591 29.50 33.53 -21.08
CA LEU A 591 28.80 34.78 -20.79
C LEU A 591 29.26 35.28 -19.41
N ARG A 592 29.74 36.51 -19.34
CA ARG A 592 30.24 37.10 -18.08
C ARG A 592 29.45 38.35 -17.75
N THR A 593 28.91 38.40 -16.53
CA THR A 593 28.10 39.52 -16.07
C THR A 593 28.60 40.03 -14.73
N VAL A 594 28.70 41.34 -14.57
CA VAL A 594 29.09 41.97 -13.29
C VAL A 594 27.93 41.85 -12.31
N LEU A 595 28.23 41.39 -11.09
CA LEU A 595 27.24 41.29 -10.03
C LEU A 595 27.22 42.59 -9.22
N PRO A 596 26.03 43.06 -8.78
CA PRO A 596 25.94 44.14 -7.80
C PRO A 596 26.56 43.71 -6.47
N ALA A 597 26.79 44.65 -5.55
CA ALA A 597 27.28 44.30 -4.22
C ALA A 597 26.26 43.40 -3.50
N LEU A 598 26.68 42.18 -3.15
CA LEU A 598 25.86 41.20 -2.44
C LEU A 598 26.29 41.10 -0.98
N SER A 599 25.33 41.12 -0.07
CA SER A 599 25.61 40.90 1.35
C SER A 599 25.90 39.42 1.62
N PRO A 600 26.89 39.09 2.47
CA PRO A 600 27.06 37.73 2.98
C PRO A 600 25.76 37.17 3.54
N THR A 601 25.57 35.86 3.46
CA THR A 601 24.37 35.10 3.88
C THR A 601 23.09 35.37 3.08
N THR A 602 23.15 36.23 2.06
CA THR A 602 22.00 36.46 1.17
C THR A 602 21.81 35.30 0.21
N ILE A 603 20.60 34.77 0.12
CA ILE A 603 20.21 33.86 -0.96
C ILE A 603 20.07 34.68 -2.24
N VAL A 604 20.77 34.29 -3.28
CA VAL A 604 20.66 34.89 -4.59
C VAL A 604 20.10 33.89 -5.59
N THR A 605 19.11 34.35 -6.34
CA THR A 605 18.47 33.60 -7.41
C THR A 605 18.84 34.23 -8.74
N ILE A 606 19.57 33.47 -9.55
CA ILE A 606 19.88 33.81 -10.93
C ILE A 606 18.78 33.23 -11.80
N THR A 607 18.06 34.10 -12.50
CA THR A 607 17.04 33.71 -13.48
C THR A 607 17.61 33.88 -14.88
N LEU A 608 17.49 32.82 -15.68
CA LEU A 608 17.78 32.85 -17.10
C LEU A 608 16.44 32.77 -17.84
N THR A 609 16.16 33.77 -18.67
CA THR A 609 14.97 33.78 -19.55
C THR A 609 15.42 33.58 -20.99
N MET A 610 14.80 32.61 -21.68
CA MET A 610 15.09 32.22 -23.06
C MET A 610 13.79 32.35 -23.87
N PRO A 611 13.45 33.55 -24.37
CA PRO A 611 12.20 33.79 -25.09
C PRO A 611 12.02 32.89 -26.32
N ASP A 612 13.14 32.53 -26.95
CA ASP A 612 13.18 31.75 -28.19
C ASP A 612 13.25 30.23 -27.96
N ALA A 613 13.23 29.77 -26.70
CA ALA A 613 13.30 28.34 -26.39
C ALA A 613 12.11 27.58 -27.01
N VAL A 614 12.43 26.46 -27.65
CA VAL A 614 11.50 25.69 -28.48
C VAL A 614 11.75 24.20 -28.33
N ALA A 615 10.69 23.40 -28.45
CA ALA A 615 10.83 21.96 -28.41
C ALA A 615 11.40 21.41 -29.73
N PRO A 616 12.38 20.49 -29.70
CA PRO A 616 12.85 19.80 -30.90
C PRO A 616 11.70 19.17 -31.70
N LYS A 617 10.68 18.65 -31.01
CA LYS A 617 9.45 18.14 -31.62
C LYS A 617 8.69 19.17 -32.43
N ALA A 618 8.58 20.41 -31.94
CA ALA A 618 7.92 21.49 -32.67
C ALA A 618 8.67 21.90 -33.94
N LEU A 619 9.98 21.62 -34.02
CA LEU A 619 10.80 21.84 -35.20
C LEU A 619 10.87 20.62 -36.14
N GLY A 620 10.29 19.49 -35.75
CA GLY A 620 10.33 18.24 -36.51
C GLY A 620 11.66 17.48 -36.40
N MET A 621 12.42 17.69 -35.33
CA MET A 621 13.76 17.10 -35.12
C MET A 621 13.76 15.85 -34.22
N GLY A 622 12.60 15.36 -33.79
CA GLY A 622 12.45 14.18 -32.93
C GLY A 622 11.20 14.24 -32.04
N ASP A 623 11.11 13.33 -31.07
CA ASP A 623 9.96 13.25 -30.14
C ASP A 623 10.13 14.06 -28.84
N ASP A 624 11.28 14.71 -28.65
CA ASP A 624 11.57 15.50 -27.44
C ASP A 624 10.65 16.73 -27.33
N GLY A 625 9.79 16.71 -26.31
CA GLY A 625 8.81 17.76 -26.02
C GLY A 625 9.29 18.87 -25.08
N ARG A 626 10.53 18.81 -24.57
CA ARG A 626 11.08 19.82 -23.64
C ARG A 626 11.36 21.13 -24.37
N LEU A 627 11.15 22.28 -23.72
CA LEU A 627 11.51 23.58 -24.30
C LEU A 627 13.00 23.83 -24.09
N LEU A 628 13.82 23.51 -25.09
CA LEU A 628 15.26 23.67 -25.01
C LEU A 628 15.67 25.09 -25.38
N GLY A 629 16.41 25.75 -24.49
CA GLY A 629 17.01 27.06 -24.74
C GLY A 629 18.53 27.00 -24.66
N LEU A 630 19.06 26.56 -23.51
CA LEU A 630 20.49 26.49 -23.24
C LEU A 630 20.91 25.11 -22.75
N ASN A 631 22.09 24.69 -23.15
CA ASN A 631 22.82 23.57 -22.57
C ASN A 631 23.89 24.11 -21.62
N ILE A 632 23.61 24.06 -20.31
CA ILE A 632 24.49 24.64 -19.30
C ILE A 632 25.59 23.64 -18.94
N HIS A 633 26.85 24.05 -19.13
CA HIS A 633 28.01 23.29 -18.67
C HIS A 633 28.39 23.69 -17.25
N SER A 634 28.45 25.00 -16.98
CA SER A 634 28.81 25.47 -15.65
C SER A 634 28.35 26.87 -15.34
N ILE A 635 28.10 27.14 -14.05
CA ILE A 635 27.89 28.49 -13.52
C ILE A 635 28.99 28.78 -12.50
N GLY A 636 29.75 29.85 -12.70
CA GLY A 636 30.88 30.26 -11.87
C GLY A 636 30.67 31.60 -11.17
N PHE A 637 31.23 31.72 -9.98
CA PHE A 637 31.27 32.94 -9.19
C PHE A 637 32.73 33.34 -8.92
N GLU A 638 33.11 34.53 -9.39
CA GLU A 638 34.47 35.10 -9.29
C GLU A 638 34.54 36.29 -8.34
#